data_AF-A0A9E2E5A3-F1
#
_entry.id   AF-A0A9E2E5A3-F1
#
_cell.length_a   1.000
_cell.length_b   1.000
_cell.length_c   1.000
_cell.angle_alpha   90.00
_cell.angle_beta   90.00
_cell.angle_gamma   90.00
#
_symmetry.space_group_name_H-M   'P 1'
#
loop_
_entity.id
_entity.type
_entity.pdbx_description
1 polymer ?
#
loop_
_entity_poly.entity_id
_entity_poly.type
_entity_poly.pdbx_seq_one_letter_code
_entity_poly.pdbx_strand_id
1 'polypeptide(L)'
;MRPNPPASQFCFASALALLLAALGQARVNGGIVIEGISDKQVANGSVRIRVNKTGSTPAKYWLDGQRIPARTWFDVSRPGFHELNSVEQRTGPEGEQFQLVRFVIQSARGQAEWALPPWTPLPPVASGQALNSNTAGTVRLELFMPSSFPAGLPVPMVAMMMDLQNRRVNFNGQIKGEHSIAMKRGVGSGLLDQVESKKIVLKAGSLSADKTITIGNAKWQAVQGPVTKSTTWNEGSRIHVTSNLTVAKSATLIIKQGCVIKLAPKTEVTVLGKLIVEGTKETPVVFCPETPDAPWGGITLKGSAASAEASWAFVTGSGGNSWWFVANNVPGTHRNEQAAFFLGEGAKGAFADCFFIDNAGQAFHGESAQLTLDRCVVQRCQTVGQFNGGSVKIRDSALLDFPSDSDTYEDGDNDALYFTLGEHEISGTLIGWCKDDGIDAGGNSPGTVTVSDCWIESCFHEGLALSGADKIVRVLDSVIINCGQAVEVGYLSPNVTLERCLLTGNGVGARFGDNYGGGHLGFLSMTGTLSIFNQRDVWGMSRDLWEEKISRMKIERNYLSTPHVSFPDNWIWEPTAHSGLLSPFLSESPFVPGIGFRGWDRLVAPSRISVGLSRPSNQPVHARFKVRIMNKNGEDGKVVADGKLVFQAGETAKSVSLKIPDLAREDAFKVELVEAVNGELSGPKSVLFQAQKTGTSKTWIAAKSGQWKWLKGIKEASEPRNEWQKQDFSDAPWTTGTAPFGYGREGVQTALNDMRSNYTTVYLRHEIELDSPDSMGSLQFHTTYDDGFAIWINEFELARIGLPAGELPFNGRAIESDFAPREWSAVIPAAKIPSLTTGKNIVAVHLFNTRPDSTDLFFDLSLTSSQSTDADSDKLPDEWEQRVVRAKPEDAVSNIADVLPSDDFDGDGLANRWELAAGTDPVNPFSAIRLKAERGLDAPPQLQWQAKPHRVYQLQGKSRLAADTPWETLQQFQPIFAPTGENRVTPLDQFQSRSGFFRLRLVGDQ
;
A
#
# COMPACT_ATOMS: atom_id res chain seq x y z
N MET A 1 -62.90 -6.52 -9.66
CA MET A 1 -64.25 -6.70 -9.06
C MET A 1 -64.12 -7.72 -7.94
N ARG A 2 -64.57 -7.37 -6.73
CA ARG A 2 -64.59 -8.16 -5.46
C ARG A 2 -63.28 -8.25 -4.64
N PRO A 3 -63.36 -8.22 -3.28
CA PRO A 3 -63.03 -7.02 -2.50
C PRO A 3 -62.11 -7.27 -1.27
N ASN A 4 -61.61 -6.18 -0.67
CA ASN A 4 -61.03 -6.17 0.69
C ASN A 4 -62.05 -6.61 1.75
N PRO A 5 -61.59 -7.24 2.86
CA PRO A 5 -61.75 -6.62 4.19
C PRO A 5 -60.57 -6.97 5.16
N PRO A 6 -60.59 -6.60 6.46
CA PRO A 6 -60.30 -5.27 7.00
C PRO A 6 -59.15 -5.28 8.04
N ALA A 7 -58.77 -4.07 8.46
CA ALA A 7 -57.79 -3.78 9.50
C ALA A 7 -58.11 -4.41 10.86
N SER A 8 -57.06 -4.80 11.60
CA SER A 8 -57.06 -4.84 13.07
C SER A 8 -55.82 -4.14 13.62
N GLN A 9 -56.10 -3.27 14.60
CA GLN A 9 -55.17 -2.51 15.42
C GLN A 9 -54.18 -3.42 16.14
N PHE A 10 -52.92 -3.01 16.28
CA PHE A 10 -52.15 -3.37 17.48
C PHE A 10 -51.31 -2.19 17.97
N CYS A 11 -51.51 -1.92 19.25
CA CYS A 11 -51.01 -0.80 20.03
C CYS A 11 -49.51 -0.88 20.30
N PHE A 12 -48.93 0.31 20.44
CA PHE A 12 -47.77 0.59 21.28
C PHE A 12 -47.99 0.05 22.70
N ALA A 13 -47.26 -0.99 23.08
CA ALA A 13 -46.77 -1.26 24.43
C ALA A 13 -46.02 -2.61 24.41
N SER A 14 -44.69 -2.59 24.57
CA SER A 14 -43.84 -3.63 25.20
C SER A 14 -42.38 -3.55 24.69
N ALA A 15 -41.63 -2.52 25.08
CA ALA A 15 -40.16 -2.49 24.97
C ALA A 15 -39.48 -2.45 26.35
N LEU A 16 -40.17 -2.94 27.39
CA LEU A 16 -39.70 -3.00 28.78
C LEU A 16 -39.84 -4.41 29.39
N ALA A 17 -39.71 -5.46 28.57
CA ALA A 17 -39.80 -6.85 29.02
C ALA A 17 -38.82 -7.82 28.33
N LEU A 18 -37.72 -7.32 27.75
CA LEU A 18 -36.62 -8.15 27.24
C LEU A 18 -35.30 -7.96 28.01
N LEU A 19 -35.33 -7.16 29.09
CA LEU A 19 -34.19 -6.97 30.00
C LEU A 19 -34.27 -7.81 31.30
N LEU A 20 -35.26 -8.70 31.44
CA LEU A 20 -35.51 -9.45 32.69
C LEU A 20 -35.74 -10.96 32.51
N ALA A 21 -35.34 -11.55 31.37
CA ALA A 21 -35.40 -12.99 31.13
C ALA A 21 -34.04 -13.63 30.77
N ALA A 22 -32.92 -13.03 31.19
CA ALA A 22 -31.59 -13.64 31.14
C ALA A 22 -30.93 -13.79 32.53
N LEU A 23 -31.70 -13.57 33.61
CA LEU A 23 -31.32 -13.87 34.99
C LEU A 23 -32.26 -14.95 35.53
N GLY A 24 -32.08 -16.17 35.05
CA GLY A 24 -32.87 -17.33 35.47
C GLY A 24 -32.29 -18.63 34.93
N GLN A 25 -31.45 -19.27 35.75
CA GLN A 25 -30.82 -20.58 35.55
C GLN A 25 -29.70 -20.67 34.51
N ALA A 26 -28.62 -19.90 34.71
CA ALA A 26 -27.30 -20.43 34.37
C ALA A 26 -26.96 -21.53 35.38
N ARG A 27 -27.19 -22.79 35.01
CA ARG A 27 -26.56 -23.92 35.69
C ARG A 27 -25.05 -23.66 35.71
N VAL A 28 -24.47 -23.80 36.90
CA VAL A 28 -23.04 -23.85 37.14
C VAL A 28 -22.43 -24.96 36.29
N ASN A 29 -21.92 -24.61 35.11
CA ASN A 29 -20.98 -25.41 34.34
C ASN A 29 -19.83 -24.48 33.97
N GLY A 30 -18.66 -24.69 34.58
CA GLY A 30 -17.46 -23.93 34.28
C GLY A 30 -17.11 -24.04 32.80
N GLY A 31 -16.76 -22.92 32.17
CA GLY A 31 -16.37 -22.87 30.77
C GLY A 31 -15.42 -21.71 30.49
N ILE A 32 -14.80 -21.77 29.31
CA ILE A 32 -13.93 -20.73 28.76
C ILE A 32 -14.80 -19.63 28.14
N VAL A 33 -14.49 -18.36 28.46
CA VAL A 33 -15.17 -17.17 27.92
C VAL A 33 -14.13 -16.34 27.17
N ILE A 34 -14.36 -16.09 25.89
CA ILE A 34 -13.51 -15.21 25.08
C ILE A 34 -14.25 -13.87 24.94
N GLU A 35 -13.58 -12.80 25.34
CA GLU A 35 -14.11 -11.44 25.32
C GLU A 35 -13.36 -10.60 24.28
N GLY A 36 -14.08 -9.68 23.63
CA GLY A 36 -13.53 -8.73 22.66
C GLY A 36 -13.67 -9.14 21.19
N ILE A 37 -13.86 -10.43 20.90
CA ILE A 37 -14.07 -10.93 19.53
C ILE A 37 -14.99 -12.16 19.52
N SER A 38 -15.80 -12.29 18.47
CA SER A 38 -16.63 -13.46 18.20
C SER A 38 -16.00 -14.39 17.17
N ASP A 39 -16.37 -15.68 17.17
CA ASP A 39 -15.96 -16.60 16.09
C ASP A 39 -16.51 -16.12 14.74
N LYS A 40 -15.66 -16.24 13.71
CA LYS A 40 -15.90 -15.81 12.32
C LYS A 40 -16.16 -14.32 12.16
N GLN A 41 -15.50 -13.49 12.98
CA GLN A 41 -15.60 -12.04 12.89
C GLN A 41 -14.47 -11.43 12.03
N VAL A 42 -14.82 -10.48 11.16
CA VAL A 42 -13.84 -9.59 10.52
C VAL A 42 -13.79 -8.29 11.31
N ALA A 43 -12.60 -7.87 11.71
CA ALA A 43 -12.35 -6.62 12.41
C ALA A 43 -11.60 -5.65 11.50
N ASN A 44 -12.06 -4.40 11.44
CA ASN A 44 -11.35 -3.30 10.77
C ASN A 44 -10.44 -2.65 11.82
N GLY A 45 -9.22 -3.16 11.97
CA GLY A 45 -8.26 -2.68 12.97
C GLY A 45 -8.05 -3.60 14.17
N SER A 46 -7.21 -3.15 15.11
CA SER A 46 -6.70 -3.96 16.22
C SER A 46 -7.80 -4.42 17.18
N VAL A 47 -7.81 -5.71 17.49
CA VAL A 47 -8.79 -6.35 18.36
C VAL A 47 -8.16 -6.61 19.73
N ARG A 48 -8.78 -6.07 20.78
CA ARG A 48 -8.42 -6.37 22.17
C ARG A 48 -9.13 -7.64 22.62
N ILE A 49 -8.40 -8.68 23.00
CA ILE A 49 -8.96 -9.96 23.42
C ILE A 49 -8.55 -10.36 24.84
N ARG A 50 -9.46 -11.03 25.54
CA ARG A 50 -9.18 -11.64 26.84
C ARG A 50 -9.85 -13.00 26.93
N VAL A 51 -9.07 -13.98 27.36
CA VAL A 51 -9.60 -15.32 27.65
C VAL A 51 -9.82 -15.49 29.14
N ASN A 52 -11.08 -15.52 29.54
CA ASN A 52 -11.55 -15.71 30.91
C ASN A 52 -12.00 -17.15 31.16
N LYS A 53 -12.01 -17.53 32.44
CA LYS A 53 -12.42 -18.86 32.88
C LYS A 53 -13.25 -18.79 34.16
N THR A 54 -14.37 -19.49 34.16
CA THR A 54 -15.36 -19.49 35.25
C THR A 54 -15.26 -20.71 36.21
N GLY A 55 -14.35 -21.68 35.97
CA GLY A 55 -14.16 -22.89 36.80
C GLY A 55 -12.74 -23.11 37.38
N SER A 56 -12.46 -24.28 37.99
CA SER A 56 -11.19 -24.62 38.70
C SER A 56 -10.21 -25.56 37.96
N THR A 57 -10.62 -26.20 36.88
CA THR A 57 -9.87 -27.15 36.02
C THR A 57 -8.76 -26.53 35.16
N PRO A 58 -7.53 -27.05 35.06
CA PRO A 58 -6.50 -26.43 34.21
C PRO A 58 -6.93 -26.28 32.75
N ALA A 59 -6.71 -25.10 32.17
CA ALA A 59 -6.95 -24.82 30.76
C ALA A 59 -5.72 -24.17 30.12
N LYS A 60 -5.54 -24.40 28.82
CA LYS A 60 -4.45 -23.83 28.02
C LYS A 60 -5.04 -23.11 26.81
N TYR A 61 -4.36 -22.06 26.37
CA TYR A 61 -4.83 -21.14 25.35
C TYR A 61 -3.70 -20.85 24.37
N TRP A 62 -4.03 -20.80 23.09
CA TRP A 62 -3.10 -20.48 22.01
C TRP A 62 -3.75 -19.52 21.03
N LEU A 63 -3.00 -18.51 20.58
CA LEU A 63 -3.33 -17.67 19.43
C LEU A 63 -2.29 -17.96 18.34
N ASP A 64 -2.74 -18.37 17.15
CA ASP A 64 -1.87 -18.70 16.01
C ASP A 64 -0.76 -19.72 16.38
N GLY A 65 -1.11 -20.67 17.24
CA GLY A 65 -0.19 -21.70 17.76
C GLY A 65 0.74 -21.23 18.88
N GLN A 66 0.77 -19.94 19.23
CA GLN A 66 1.55 -19.41 20.34
C GLN A 66 0.75 -19.38 21.64
N ARG A 67 1.37 -19.81 22.75
CA ARG A 67 0.70 -19.85 24.06
C ARG A 67 0.46 -18.43 24.58
N ILE A 68 -0.77 -18.16 25.01
CA ILE A 68 -1.18 -16.85 25.56
C ILE A 68 -1.55 -16.96 27.06
N PRO A 69 -1.36 -15.89 27.86
CA PRO A 69 -1.76 -15.86 29.26
C PRO A 69 -3.28 -15.79 29.41
N ALA A 70 -3.80 -16.41 30.47
CA ALA A 70 -5.22 -16.29 30.84
C ALA A 70 -5.50 -14.96 31.56
N ARG A 71 -6.76 -14.48 31.49
CA ARG A 71 -7.29 -13.33 32.27
C ARG A 71 -6.56 -12.00 32.05
N THR A 72 -5.69 -11.94 31.04
CA THR A 72 -4.93 -10.74 30.68
C THR A 72 -5.52 -10.24 29.36
N TRP A 73 -5.78 -8.94 29.28
CA TRP A 73 -6.10 -8.32 28.01
C TRP A 73 -4.81 -8.19 27.21
N PHE A 74 -4.86 -8.61 25.96
CA PHE A 74 -3.80 -8.35 25.01
C PHE A 74 -4.46 -8.10 23.67
N ASP A 75 -3.74 -7.44 22.80
CA ASP A 75 -4.30 -6.92 21.58
C ASP A 75 -3.63 -7.57 20.38
N VAL A 76 -4.45 -7.84 19.37
CA VAL A 76 -4.04 -8.43 18.12
C VAL A 76 -4.24 -7.36 17.07
N SER A 77 -3.16 -6.90 16.46
CA SER A 77 -3.18 -5.80 15.47
C SER A 77 -2.70 -6.22 14.09
N ARG A 78 -2.00 -7.37 13.98
CA ARG A 78 -1.44 -7.86 12.72
C ARG A 78 -2.57 -8.22 11.74
N PRO A 79 -2.64 -7.65 10.53
CA PRO A 79 -3.61 -8.07 9.53
C PRO A 79 -3.44 -9.55 9.14
N GLY A 80 -4.56 -10.22 8.87
CA GLY A 80 -4.62 -11.60 8.41
C GLY A 80 -5.59 -12.48 9.21
N PHE A 81 -5.53 -13.78 8.92
CA PHE A 81 -6.30 -14.82 9.60
C PHE A 81 -5.70 -15.19 10.96
N HIS A 82 -6.56 -15.27 11.98
CA HIS A 82 -6.18 -15.66 13.33
C HIS A 82 -7.05 -16.79 13.87
N GLU A 83 -6.40 -17.69 14.63
CA GLU A 83 -7.07 -18.77 15.35
C GLU A 83 -6.71 -18.78 16.82
N LEU A 84 -7.73 -18.60 17.65
CA LEU A 84 -7.64 -18.75 19.09
C LEU A 84 -8.19 -20.13 19.49
N ASN A 85 -7.28 -21.00 19.91
CA ASN A 85 -7.58 -22.34 20.39
C ASN A 85 -7.52 -22.39 21.91
N SER A 86 -8.46 -23.12 22.52
CA SER A 86 -8.47 -23.29 23.97
C SER A 86 -8.94 -24.69 24.37
N VAL A 87 -8.27 -25.26 25.36
CA VAL A 87 -8.49 -26.63 25.85
C VAL A 87 -8.71 -26.61 27.34
N GLU A 88 -9.85 -27.16 27.79
CA GLU A 88 -10.18 -27.38 29.19
C GLU A 88 -10.21 -28.88 29.51
N GLN A 89 -9.46 -29.32 30.52
CA GLN A 89 -9.53 -30.70 30.99
C GLN A 89 -10.71 -30.86 31.97
N ARG A 90 -11.70 -31.71 31.64
CA ARG A 90 -12.80 -32.05 32.55
C ARG A 90 -12.51 -33.36 33.30
N THR A 91 -12.91 -33.42 34.57
CA THR A 91 -12.81 -34.65 35.38
C THR A 91 -14.03 -35.55 35.16
N GLY A 92 -13.84 -36.74 34.60
CA GLY A 92 -14.90 -37.73 34.34
C GLY A 92 -14.83 -38.33 32.92
N PRO A 93 -15.81 -39.15 32.51
CA PRO A 93 -15.81 -39.80 31.18
C PRO A 93 -15.98 -38.81 30.01
N GLU A 94 -16.20 -37.51 30.27
CA GLU A 94 -16.44 -36.46 29.26
C GLU A 94 -15.17 -35.92 28.57
N GLY A 95 -13.94 -36.26 29.03
CA GLY A 95 -12.70 -35.92 28.33
C GLY A 95 -12.34 -34.42 28.25
N GLU A 96 -11.50 -34.05 27.28
CA GLU A 96 -11.06 -32.66 27.02
C GLU A 96 -12.11 -31.87 26.23
N GLN A 97 -12.38 -30.61 26.61
CA GLN A 97 -13.25 -29.70 25.87
C GLN A 97 -12.42 -28.70 25.07
N PHE A 98 -12.70 -28.58 23.76
CA PHE A 98 -12.05 -27.66 22.84
C PHE A 98 -12.98 -26.49 22.49
N GLN A 99 -12.46 -25.26 22.47
CA GLN A 99 -13.13 -24.10 21.91
C GLN A 99 -12.18 -23.37 20.95
N LEU A 100 -12.66 -23.15 19.73
CA LEU A 100 -12.00 -22.45 18.64
C LEU A 100 -12.74 -21.14 18.35
N VAL A 101 -12.00 -20.04 18.25
CA VAL A 101 -12.47 -18.75 17.76
C VAL A 101 -11.57 -18.29 16.63
N ARG A 102 -12.15 -18.07 15.46
CA ARG A 102 -11.48 -17.57 14.26
C ARG A 102 -11.88 -16.13 14.03
N PHE A 103 -10.94 -15.31 13.60
CA PHE A 103 -11.25 -13.94 13.20
C PHE A 103 -10.22 -13.45 12.19
N VAL A 104 -10.59 -12.42 11.45
CA VAL A 104 -9.71 -11.75 10.49
C VAL A 104 -9.50 -10.33 10.95
N ILE A 105 -8.24 -9.89 11.02
CA ILE A 105 -7.93 -8.46 11.07
C ILE A 105 -7.74 -8.01 9.63
N GLN A 106 -8.64 -7.15 9.18
CA GLN A 106 -8.68 -6.67 7.81
C GLN A 106 -7.50 -5.73 7.57
N SER A 107 -6.76 -5.97 6.48
CA SER A 107 -5.72 -5.03 6.04
C SER A 107 -6.33 -3.76 5.44
N ALA A 108 -5.54 -2.69 5.35
CA ALA A 108 -5.93 -1.45 4.68
C ALA A 108 -6.23 -1.64 3.18
N ARG A 109 -5.78 -2.75 2.55
CA ARG A 109 -6.10 -3.11 1.16
C ARG A 109 -7.40 -3.91 1.04
N GLY A 110 -8.12 -4.07 2.15
CA GLY A 110 -9.50 -4.57 2.12
C GLY A 110 -9.60 -5.98 1.53
N GLN A 111 -10.64 -6.19 0.72
CA GLN A 111 -11.00 -7.53 0.28
C GLN A 111 -9.93 -8.21 -0.58
N ALA A 112 -9.10 -7.45 -1.30
CA ALA A 112 -8.01 -8.01 -2.11
C ALA A 112 -7.00 -8.84 -1.29
N GLU A 113 -6.95 -8.66 0.03
CA GLU A 113 -6.10 -9.41 0.94
C GLU A 113 -6.89 -9.96 2.13
N TRP A 114 -8.15 -10.34 1.92
CA TRP A 114 -8.96 -10.91 3.01
C TRP A 114 -8.24 -12.11 3.63
N ALA A 115 -8.05 -12.05 4.96
CA ALA A 115 -7.35 -13.08 5.74
C ALA A 115 -5.85 -13.27 5.42
N LEU A 116 -5.28 -12.45 4.53
CA LEU A 116 -3.86 -12.36 4.23
C LEU A 116 -3.24 -11.12 4.87
N PRO A 117 -1.94 -11.17 5.24
CA PRO A 117 -1.19 -9.96 5.54
C PRO A 117 -0.87 -9.20 4.24
N PRO A 118 -0.72 -7.86 4.29
CA PRO A 118 -0.26 -7.08 3.15
C PRO A 118 1.03 -7.58 2.53
N TRP A 119 1.04 -7.66 1.20
CA TRP A 119 2.24 -8.06 0.47
C TRP A 119 2.79 -6.94 -0.39
N THR A 120 4.07 -6.63 -0.20
CA THR A 120 4.81 -5.76 -1.12
C THR A 120 6.03 -6.55 -1.58
N PRO A 121 6.17 -6.83 -2.89
CA PRO A 121 7.33 -7.53 -3.40
C PRO A 121 8.63 -6.87 -2.96
N LEU A 122 9.56 -7.68 -2.47
CA LEU A 122 10.84 -7.16 -2.00
C LEU A 122 11.69 -6.66 -3.19
N PRO A 123 12.39 -5.51 -3.08
CA PRO A 123 13.23 -5.01 -4.16
C PRO A 123 14.33 -6.00 -4.59
N PRO A 124 14.66 -6.06 -5.89
CA PRO A 124 15.68 -6.97 -6.40
C PRO A 124 17.08 -6.58 -5.91
N VAL A 125 17.88 -7.58 -5.56
CA VAL A 125 19.31 -7.41 -5.25
C VAL A 125 20.11 -7.63 -6.53
N ALA A 126 21.12 -6.77 -6.77
CA ALA A 126 22.02 -6.89 -7.91
C ALA A 126 22.79 -8.22 -7.87
N SER A 127 23.06 -8.83 -9.01
CA SER A 127 23.88 -10.04 -9.11
C SER A 127 25.35 -9.75 -8.77
N GLY A 128 26.06 -10.78 -8.31
CA GLY A 128 27.53 -10.77 -8.30
C GLY A 128 28.06 -10.49 -9.71
N GLN A 129 29.19 -9.80 -9.78
CA GLN A 129 29.83 -9.44 -11.05
C GLN A 129 30.76 -10.54 -11.54
N ALA A 130 31.22 -11.43 -10.65
CA ALA A 130 32.04 -12.58 -11.03
C ALA A 130 31.23 -13.64 -11.77
N LEU A 131 31.74 -14.05 -12.93
CA LEU A 131 31.28 -15.25 -13.63
C LEU A 131 31.85 -16.48 -12.91
N ASN A 132 31.01 -17.50 -12.75
CA ASN A 132 31.45 -18.83 -12.34
C ASN A 132 32.41 -19.36 -13.40
N SER A 133 33.57 -19.89 -12.97
CA SER A 133 34.61 -20.42 -13.85
C SER A 133 34.10 -21.47 -14.84
N ASN A 134 33.07 -22.23 -14.45
CA ASN A 134 32.47 -23.27 -15.29
C ASN A 134 31.57 -22.71 -16.41
N THR A 135 31.22 -21.43 -16.33
CA THR A 135 30.34 -20.72 -17.28
C THR A 135 31.04 -19.53 -17.94
N ALA A 136 32.32 -19.33 -17.66
CA ALA A 136 33.10 -18.28 -18.30
C ALA A 136 33.17 -18.56 -19.81
N GLY A 137 32.65 -17.63 -20.61
CA GLY A 137 32.57 -17.78 -22.08
C GLY A 137 31.32 -18.49 -22.60
N THR A 138 30.40 -18.94 -21.72
CA THR A 138 29.11 -19.53 -22.15
C THR A 138 27.96 -18.54 -22.12
N VAL A 139 28.20 -17.31 -21.68
CA VAL A 139 27.21 -16.24 -21.51
C VAL A 139 27.70 -14.95 -22.15
N ARG A 140 26.78 -14.19 -22.73
CA ARG A 140 27.04 -12.88 -23.33
C ARG A 140 25.99 -11.86 -22.93
N LEU A 141 26.40 -10.60 -22.95
CA LEU A 141 25.48 -9.45 -22.99
C LEU A 141 25.19 -9.15 -24.47
N GLU A 142 23.94 -8.91 -24.80
CA GLU A 142 23.48 -8.61 -26.15
C GLU A 142 22.69 -7.30 -26.16
N LEU A 143 22.85 -6.48 -27.21
CA LEU A 143 22.12 -5.22 -27.41
C LEU A 143 21.31 -5.25 -28.70
N PHE A 144 19.99 -5.09 -28.55
CA PHE A 144 19.03 -4.96 -29.64
C PHE A 144 18.62 -3.50 -29.76
N MET A 145 18.91 -2.89 -30.90
CA MET A 145 18.59 -1.50 -31.23
C MET A 145 18.81 -1.31 -32.74
N PRO A 146 18.23 -0.28 -33.39
CA PRO A 146 18.52 0.03 -34.78
C PRO A 146 19.98 0.52 -34.98
N SER A 147 20.58 0.16 -36.11
CA SER A 147 21.92 0.64 -36.53
C SER A 147 21.87 1.97 -37.30
N SER A 148 20.69 2.39 -37.79
CA SER A 148 20.43 3.71 -38.34
C SER A 148 19.06 4.21 -37.89
N PHE A 149 18.98 5.46 -37.43
CA PHE A 149 17.73 6.04 -36.93
C PHE A 149 17.58 7.53 -37.30
N PRO A 150 16.34 8.03 -37.47
CA PRO A 150 16.09 9.45 -37.70
C PRO A 150 16.50 10.32 -36.50
N ALA A 151 17.04 11.50 -36.79
CA ALA A 151 17.27 12.52 -35.77
C ALA A 151 15.94 12.99 -35.13
N GLY A 152 15.97 13.30 -33.83
CA GLY A 152 14.84 13.89 -33.10
C GLY A 152 13.79 12.90 -32.58
N LEU A 153 13.96 11.60 -32.82
CA LEU A 153 13.11 10.55 -32.25
C LEU A 153 13.90 9.72 -31.22
N PRO A 154 13.29 9.29 -30.10
CA PRO A 154 13.92 8.41 -29.14
C PRO A 154 14.29 7.07 -29.77
N VAL A 155 15.51 6.60 -29.51
CA VAL A 155 16.00 5.32 -30.05
C VAL A 155 15.60 4.19 -29.10
N PRO A 156 14.81 3.20 -29.54
CA PRO A 156 14.48 2.07 -28.68
C PRO A 156 15.66 1.11 -28.54
N MET A 157 15.84 0.59 -27.33
CA MET A 157 16.91 -0.35 -27.01
C MET A 157 16.44 -1.39 -26.00
N VAL A 158 16.84 -2.64 -26.24
CA VAL A 158 16.69 -3.77 -25.31
C VAL A 158 18.07 -4.40 -25.11
N ALA A 159 18.38 -4.74 -23.86
CA ALA A 159 19.56 -5.49 -23.50
C ALA A 159 19.16 -6.83 -22.88
N MET A 160 19.88 -7.89 -23.22
CA MET A 160 19.63 -9.22 -22.66
C MET A 160 20.93 -9.95 -22.31
N MET A 161 20.90 -10.67 -21.19
CA MET A 161 21.89 -11.69 -20.85
C MET A 161 21.44 -13.02 -21.42
N MET A 162 22.30 -13.65 -22.20
CA MET A 162 21.98 -14.87 -22.92
C MET A 162 23.10 -15.89 -22.85
N ASP A 163 22.74 -17.17 -22.91
CA ASP A 163 23.69 -18.26 -23.14
C ASP A 163 23.99 -18.43 -24.64
N LEU A 164 24.88 -19.38 -24.98
CA LEU A 164 25.24 -19.68 -26.37
C LEU A 164 24.10 -20.26 -27.21
N GLN A 165 23.01 -20.71 -26.59
CA GLN A 165 21.80 -21.21 -27.23
C GLN A 165 20.73 -20.12 -27.39
N ASN A 166 21.04 -18.86 -27.06
CA ASN A 166 20.13 -17.70 -27.07
C ASN A 166 19.03 -17.76 -26.01
N ARG A 167 19.18 -18.60 -24.98
CA ARG A 167 18.26 -18.63 -23.84
C ARG A 167 18.62 -17.52 -22.86
N ARG A 168 17.62 -16.89 -22.28
CA ARG A 168 17.77 -15.85 -21.26
C ARG A 168 18.51 -16.39 -20.05
N VAL A 169 19.40 -15.59 -19.48
CA VAL A 169 20.16 -15.92 -18.28
C VAL A 169 19.90 -14.91 -17.15
N ASN A 170 19.67 -15.41 -15.94
CA ASN A 170 19.38 -14.57 -14.78
C ASN A 170 20.53 -13.61 -14.43
N PHE A 171 20.26 -12.30 -14.52
CA PHE A 171 21.12 -11.23 -14.04
C PHE A 171 20.29 -10.03 -13.54
N ASN A 172 20.58 -9.56 -12.33
CA ASN A 172 19.96 -8.36 -11.78
C ASN A 172 21.01 -7.26 -11.66
N GLY A 173 20.61 -6.00 -11.86
CA GLY A 173 21.48 -4.86 -11.61
C GLY A 173 21.38 -3.80 -12.69
N GLN A 174 22.50 -3.14 -12.98
CA GLN A 174 22.58 -2.10 -13.99
C GLN A 174 23.68 -2.48 -14.98
N ILE A 175 23.38 -2.43 -16.27
CA ILE A 175 24.45 -2.35 -17.28
C ILE A 175 24.81 -0.89 -17.51
N LYS A 176 26.10 -0.59 -17.61
CA LYS A 176 26.62 0.78 -17.59
C LYS A 176 27.48 1.09 -18.81
N GLY A 177 27.36 2.33 -19.29
CA GLY A 177 28.21 2.97 -20.29
C GLY A 177 27.98 4.48 -20.21
N GLU A 178 27.76 5.13 -21.36
CA GLU A 178 27.25 6.51 -21.37
C GLU A 178 25.81 6.61 -20.84
N HIS A 179 25.04 5.52 -21.00
CA HIS A 179 23.71 5.35 -20.46
C HIS A 179 23.69 4.12 -19.53
N SER A 180 22.67 4.04 -18.68
CA SER A 180 22.46 2.89 -17.79
C SER A 180 21.11 2.25 -18.09
N ILE A 181 21.04 0.92 -18.14
CA ILE A 181 19.78 0.18 -18.23
C ILE A 181 19.66 -0.73 -17.02
N ALA A 182 18.50 -0.66 -16.36
CA ALA A 182 18.13 -1.58 -15.30
C ALA A 182 17.86 -2.97 -15.90
N MET A 183 18.55 -3.97 -15.36
CA MET A 183 18.39 -5.37 -15.74
C MET A 183 17.63 -6.12 -14.65
N LYS A 184 16.58 -6.80 -15.06
CA LYS A 184 15.73 -7.66 -14.27
C LYS A 184 15.77 -9.05 -14.85
N ARG A 185 16.34 -9.99 -14.10
CA ARG A 185 16.44 -11.41 -14.51
C ARG A 185 17.00 -11.57 -15.93
N GLY A 186 17.97 -10.74 -16.27
CA GLY A 186 18.67 -10.79 -17.54
C GLY A 186 18.07 -9.96 -18.65
N VAL A 187 16.98 -9.20 -18.43
CA VAL A 187 16.34 -8.37 -19.45
C VAL A 187 16.21 -6.93 -18.96
N GLY A 188 16.46 -5.98 -19.83
CA GLY A 188 16.24 -4.56 -19.57
C GLY A 188 15.98 -3.82 -20.87
N SER A 189 15.27 -2.70 -20.81
CA SER A 189 14.97 -1.88 -21.98
C SER A 189 14.87 -0.41 -21.62
N GLY A 190 14.93 0.44 -22.64
CA GLY A 190 14.71 1.87 -22.50
C GLY A 190 14.66 2.59 -23.85
N LEU A 191 14.23 3.85 -23.80
CA LEU A 191 14.28 4.80 -24.91
C LEU A 191 15.43 5.76 -24.67
N LEU A 192 16.32 5.90 -25.65
CA LEU A 192 17.44 6.84 -25.59
C LEU A 192 17.07 8.15 -26.29
N ASP A 193 17.07 9.24 -25.54
CA ASP A 193 16.87 10.58 -26.06
C ASP A 193 18.16 11.22 -26.56
N GLN A 194 18.03 12.14 -27.53
CA GLN A 194 19.12 12.99 -28.02
C GLN A 194 20.41 12.20 -28.39
N VAL A 195 20.24 11.05 -29.04
CA VAL A 195 21.35 10.19 -29.45
C VAL A 195 22.08 10.81 -30.65
N GLU A 196 23.41 10.80 -30.61
CA GLU A 196 24.29 11.17 -31.72
C GLU A 196 24.86 9.93 -32.44
N SER A 197 25.38 10.12 -33.66
CA SER A 197 26.05 9.03 -34.40
C SER A 197 27.32 8.59 -33.69
N LYS A 198 27.31 7.40 -33.08
CA LYS A 198 28.47 6.85 -32.35
C LYS A 198 28.36 5.34 -32.12
N LYS A 199 29.44 4.80 -31.57
CA LYS A 199 29.48 3.45 -31.02
C LYS A 199 29.04 3.49 -29.55
N ILE A 200 27.88 2.90 -29.26
CA ILE A 200 27.38 2.71 -27.89
C ILE A 200 28.00 1.45 -27.31
N VAL A 201 28.55 1.54 -26.11
CA VAL A 201 29.16 0.42 -25.40
C VAL A 201 28.54 0.32 -24.01
N LEU A 202 27.98 -0.84 -23.67
CA LEU A 202 27.43 -1.14 -22.35
C LEU A 202 28.14 -2.35 -21.75
N LYS A 203 28.31 -2.33 -20.43
CA LYS A 203 29.06 -3.34 -19.68
C LYS A 203 28.29 -3.87 -18.48
N ALA A 204 28.53 -5.14 -18.16
CA ALA A 204 28.08 -5.81 -16.95
C ALA A 204 29.21 -6.73 -16.44
N GLY A 205 29.87 -6.37 -15.34
CA GLY A 205 31.08 -7.04 -14.91
C GLY A 205 32.16 -7.05 -16.01
N SER A 206 32.63 -8.24 -16.38
CA SER A 206 33.59 -8.45 -17.47
C SER A 206 32.96 -8.52 -18.86
N LEU A 207 31.64 -8.62 -18.96
CA LEU A 207 30.94 -8.67 -20.24
C LEU A 207 30.75 -7.27 -20.80
N SER A 208 30.85 -7.15 -22.12
CA SER A 208 30.55 -5.92 -22.85
C SER A 208 29.79 -6.24 -24.11
N ALA A 209 28.86 -5.36 -24.46
CA ALA A 209 28.19 -5.35 -25.74
C ALA A 209 28.30 -3.96 -26.35
N ASP A 210 28.39 -3.92 -27.66
CA ASP A 210 28.47 -2.67 -28.38
C ASP A 210 27.65 -2.68 -29.66
N LYS A 211 27.18 -1.50 -30.04
CA LYS A 211 26.44 -1.30 -31.29
C LYS A 211 26.74 0.10 -31.82
N THR A 212 27.01 0.18 -33.12
CA THR A 212 27.19 1.47 -33.80
C THR A 212 25.85 1.92 -34.35
N ILE A 213 25.46 3.15 -34.03
CA ILE A 213 24.25 3.79 -34.55
C ILE A 213 24.62 5.03 -35.38
N THR A 214 23.96 5.17 -36.52
CA THR A 214 24.02 6.38 -37.37
C THR A 214 22.71 7.15 -37.25
N ILE A 215 22.80 8.39 -36.78
CA ILE A 215 21.69 9.33 -36.64
C ILE A 215 21.77 10.36 -37.77
N GLY A 216 20.65 10.57 -38.47
CA GLY A 216 20.60 11.53 -39.56
C GLY A 216 19.19 12.00 -39.91
N ASN A 217 19.13 13.04 -40.74
CA ASN A 217 17.85 13.55 -41.22
C ASN A 217 17.15 12.52 -42.11
N ALA A 218 15.84 12.33 -41.89
CA ALA A 218 15.02 11.42 -42.67
C ALA A 218 14.12 12.20 -43.65
N LYS A 219 14.06 11.72 -44.90
CA LYS A 219 13.01 12.14 -45.84
C LYS A 219 11.81 11.23 -45.67
N TRP A 220 10.76 11.74 -45.04
CA TRP A 220 9.55 10.97 -44.74
C TRP A 220 8.63 10.83 -45.95
N GLN A 221 8.17 9.61 -46.20
CA GLN A 221 7.08 9.31 -47.12
C GLN A 221 5.77 9.31 -46.33
N ALA A 222 4.91 10.30 -46.60
CA ALA A 222 3.58 10.37 -46.02
C ALA A 222 2.67 9.28 -46.62
N VAL A 223 1.95 8.54 -45.78
CA VAL A 223 1.01 7.48 -46.17
C VAL A 223 -0.26 7.59 -45.33
N GLN A 224 -1.42 7.34 -45.95
CA GLN A 224 -2.73 7.30 -45.28
C GLN A 224 -3.78 6.59 -46.16
N GLY A 225 -4.93 6.25 -45.58
CA GLY A 225 -6.08 5.72 -46.32
C GLY A 225 -5.96 4.24 -46.67
N PRO A 226 -6.66 3.75 -47.70
CA PRO A 226 -6.71 2.32 -47.99
C PRO A 226 -5.51 1.82 -48.82
N VAL A 227 -4.87 0.74 -48.36
CA VAL A 227 -3.92 -0.09 -49.12
C VAL A 227 -4.71 -1.21 -49.81
N THR A 228 -5.14 -0.96 -51.05
CA THR A 228 -6.04 -1.87 -51.81
C THR A 228 -5.30 -2.93 -52.62
N LYS A 229 -3.99 -2.74 -52.86
CA LYS A 229 -3.10 -3.68 -53.54
C LYS A 229 -1.93 -4.02 -52.63
N SER A 230 -1.43 -5.25 -52.72
CA SER A 230 -0.25 -5.63 -51.96
C SER A 230 0.91 -4.68 -52.22
N THR A 231 1.49 -4.17 -51.14
CA THR A 231 2.45 -3.05 -51.14
C THR A 231 3.64 -3.43 -50.28
N THR A 232 4.84 -3.12 -50.76
CA THR A 232 6.08 -3.33 -50.03
C THR A 232 6.72 -1.99 -49.69
N TRP A 233 7.00 -1.76 -48.42
CA TRP A 233 7.92 -0.71 -47.97
C TRP A 233 9.32 -1.32 -47.95
N ASN A 234 10.18 -0.80 -48.84
CA ASN A 234 11.52 -1.32 -49.08
C ASN A 234 12.44 -1.07 -47.88
N GLU A 235 13.57 -1.77 -47.85
CA GLU A 235 14.57 -1.65 -46.80
C GLU A 235 14.94 -0.19 -46.49
N GLY A 236 15.02 0.16 -45.21
CA GLY A 236 15.41 1.49 -44.77
C GLY A 236 14.37 2.59 -45.03
N SER A 237 13.15 2.27 -45.44
CA SER A 237 12.11 3.29 -45.68
C SER A 237 11.81 4.12 -44.43
N ARG A 238 11.44 5.38 -44.63
CA ARG A 238 11.05 6.32 -43.57
C ARG A 238 9.59 6.70 -43.82
N ILE A 239 8.69 6.02 -43.13
CA ILE A 239 7.24 6.14 -43.36
C ILE A 239 6.62 7.00 -42.27
N HIS A 240 5.80 7.96 -42.68
CA HIS A 240 4.97 8.75 -41.78
C HIS A 240 3.50 8.45 -42.07
N VAL A 241 2.85 7.74 -41.15
CA VAL A 241 1.41 7.47 -41.23
C VAL A 241 0.68 8.68 -40.64
N THR A 242 0.12 9.52 -41.51
CA THR A 242 -0.42 10.85 -41.13
C THR A 242 -1.87 10.80 -40.65
N SER A 243 -2.59 9.74 -41.02
CA SER A 243 -3.96 9.44 -40.57
C SER A 243 -4.23 7.95 -40.77
N ASN A 244 -5.42 7.48 -40.38
CA ASN A 244 -5.77 6.05 -40.38
C ASN A 244 -5.42 5.35 -41.70
N LEU A 245 -4.79 4.19 -41.58
CA LEU A 245 -4.37 3.33 -42.69
C LEU A 245 -5.19 2.04 -42.65
N THR A 246 -5.65 1.54 -43.80
CA THR A 246 -6.40 0.27 -43.85
C THR A 246 -5.84 -0.67 -44.90
N VAL A 247 -5.32 -1.82 -44.48
CA VAL A 247 -4.90 -2.90 -45.38
C VAL A 247 -6.12 -3.72 -45.76
N ALA A 248 -6.53 -3.66 -47.03
CA ALA A 248 -7.73 -4.34 -47.52
C ALA A 248 -7.60 -5.87 -47.40
N LYS A 249 -8.75 -6.56 -47.36
CA LYS A 249 -8.84 -8.03 -47.17
C LYS A 249 -8.03 -8.84 -48.18
N SER A 250 -7.90 -8.36 -49.42
CA SER A 250 -7.14 -9.00 -50.50
C SER A 250 -5.69 -8.51 -50.61
N ALA A 251 -5.26 -7.60 -49.74
CA ALA A 251 -3.95 -6.97 -49.81
C ALA A 251 -3.01 -7.48 -48.71
N THR A 252 -1.72 -7.36 -48.98
CA THR A 252 -0.64 -7.59 -48.01
C THR A 252 0.25 -6.35 -47.94
N LEU A 253 0.46 -5.84 -46.73
CA LEU A 253 1.49 -4.82 -46.48
C LEU A 253 2.76 -5.52 -45.98
N ILE A 254 3.84 -5.41 -46.74
CA ILE A 254 5.15 -5.99 -46.40
C ILE A 254 6.08 -4.86 -45.99
N ILE A 255 6.68 -4.94 -44.81
CA ILE A 255 7.60 -3.94 -44.27
C ILE A 255 8.96 -4.60 -44.11
N LYS A 256 9.95 -4.18 -44.90
CA LYS A 256 11.29 -4.75 -44.87
C LYS A 256 12.15 -4.13 -43.76
N GLN A 257 13.26 -4.80 -43.44
CA GLN A 257 14.23 -4.42 -42.42
C GLN A 257 14.66 -2.95 -42.46
N GLY A 258 15.06 -2.41 -41.31
CA GLY A 258 15.54 -1.03 -41.15
C GLY A 258 14.50 0.07 -41.41
N CYS A 259 13.24 -0.28 -41.68
CA CYS A 259 12.15 0.69 -41.80
C CYS A 259 11.88 1.36 -40.44
N VAL A 260 11.63 2.67 -40.47
CA VAL A 260 11.09 3.41 -39.32
C VAL A 260 9.75 3.99 -39.72
N ILE A 261 8.72 3.64 -38.96
CA ILE A 261 7.33 4.02 -39.16
C ILE A 261 6.96 4.91 -37.98
N LYS A 262 6.85 6.22 -38.23
CA LYS A 262 6.28 7.14 -37.26
C LYS A 262 4.79 7.31 -37.53
N LEU A 263 3.98 7.27 -36.48
CA LEU A 263 2.53 7.39 -36.58
C LEU A 263 2.04 8.65 -35.86
N ALA A 264 1.13 9.38 -36.50
CA ALA A 264 0.51 10.54 -35.90
C ALA A 264 -0.32 10.15 -34.66
N PRO A 265 -0.53 11.06 -33.70
CA PRO A 265 -1.25 10.76 -32.46
C PRO A 265 -2.62 10.12 -32.71
N LYS A 266 -2.96 9.09 -31.94
CA LYS A 266 -4.22 8.32 -32.03
C LYS A 266 -4.52 7.69 -33.40
N THR A 267 -3.56 7.65 -34.32
CA THR A 267 -3.73 7.04 -35.64
C THR A 267 -3.75 5.52 -35.56
N GLU A 268 -4.71 4.89 -36.24
CA GLU A 268 -4.86 3.44 -36.29
C GLU A 268 -4.45 2.84 -37.63
N VAL A 269 -3.90 1.63 -37.57
CA VAL A 269 -3.67 0.78 -38.75
C VAL A 269 -4.63 -0.41 -38.68
N THR A 270 -5.69 -0.38 -39.47
CA THR A 270 -6.61 -1.52 -39.57
C THR A 270 -6.10 -2.53 -40.59
N VAL A 271 -6.02 -3.80 -40.22
CA VAL A 271 -5.61 -4.90 -41.09
C VAL A 271 -6.78 -5.85 -41.30
N LEU A 272 -7.32 -5.88 -42.52
CA LEU A 272 -8.34 -6.85 -42.94
C LEU A 272 -7.73 -8.03 -43.71
N GLY A 273 -6.55 -7.79 -44.31
CA GLY A 273 -5.75 -8.76 -45.05
C GLY A 273 -4.52 -9.19 -44.25
N LYS A 274 -3.32 -8.93 -44.76
CA LYS A 274 -2.08 -9.36 -44.08
C LYS A 274 -1.10 -8.22 -43.83
N LEU A 275 -0.45 -8.25 -42.68
CA LEU A 275 0.72 -7.45 -42.34
C LEU A 275 1.91 -8.38 -42.15
N ILE A 276 3.01 -8.12 -42.87
CA ILE A 276 4.26 -8.88 -42.75
C ILE A 276 5.39 -7.90 -42.45
N VAL A 277 6.10 -8.11 -41.35
CA VAL A 277 7.23 -7.28 -40.90
C VAL A 277 8.49 -8.14 -40.85
N GLU A 278 9.45 -7.83 -41.72
CA GLU A 278 10.67 -8.60 -41.91
C GLU A 278 11.88 -7.79 -41.45
N GLY A 279 12.00 -7.58 -40.14
CA GLY A 279 13.21 -7.02 -39.53
C GLY A 279 14.33 -8.05 -39.42
N THR A 280 15.52 -7.57 -39.07
CA THR A 280 16.67 -8.38 -38.65
C THR A 280 17.26 -7.86 -37.35
N LYS A 281 18.05 -8.68 -36.66
CA LYS A 281 18.74 -8.30 -35.41
C LYS A 281 19.58 -7.02 -35.58
N GLU A 282 20.24 -6.87 -36.71
CA GLU A 282 21.12 -5.74 -37.04
C GLU A 282 20.33 -4.51 -37.50
N THR A 283 19.23 -4.72 -38.22
CA THR A 283 18.37 -3.67 -38.79
C THR A 283 16.90 -3.95 -38.50
N PRO A 284 16.46 -3.81 -37.24
CA PRO A 284 15.07 -4.04 -36.86
C PRO A 284 14.13 -3.02 -37.53
N VAL A 285 12.85 -3.39 -37.64
CA VAL A 285 11.77 -2.46 -37.99
C VAL A 285 11.32 -1.73 -36.73
N VAL A 286 11.00 -0.44 -36.82
CA VAL A 286 10.55 0.34 -35.65
C VAL A 286 9.22 1.03 -35.92
N PHE A 287 8.21 0.75 -35.10
CA PHE A 287 6.98 1.53 -34.97
C PHE A 287 7.10 2.45 -33.75
N CYS A 288 6.88 3.74 -33.96
CA CYS A 288 7.07 4.78 -32.94
C CYS A 288 6.05 5.91 -33.09
N PRO A 289 5.77 6.67 -32.04
CA PRO A 289 4.96 7.88 -32.16
C PRO A 289 5.72 8.95 -32.94
N GLU A 290 4.99 9.80 -33.67
CA GLU A 290 5.57 10.98 -34.31
C GLU A 290 6.14 11.98 -33.27
N THR A 291 5.56 12.02 -32.07
CA THR A 291 6.00 12.87 -30.97
C THR A 291 6.02 12.03 -29.69
N PRO A 292 7.12 12.02 -28.92
CA PRO A 292 7.27 11.13 -27.75
C PRO A 292 6.10 11.17 -26.76
N ASP A 293 5.57 12.37 -26.47
CA ASP A 293 4.49 12.56 -25.49
C ASP A 293 3.07 12.37 -26.07
N ALA A 294 2.96 11.97 -27.34
CA ALA A 294 1.68 11.85 -28.03
C ALA A 294 1.55 10.46 -28.66
N PRO A 295 1.07 9.46 -27.90
CA PRO A 295 0.97 8.09 -28.37
C PRO A 295 0.09 7.96 -29.62
N TRP A 296 0.52 7.10 -30.53
CA TRP A 296 -0.31 6.69 -31.66
C TRP A 296 -1.36 5.68 -31.21
N GLY A 297 -2.30 5.31 -32.08
CA GLY A 297 -3.36 4.35 -31.74
C GLY A 297 -2.84 2.93 -31.60
N GLY A 298 -3.37 2.02 -32.40
CA GLY A 298 -2.94 0.62 -32.43
C GLY A 298 -3.06 0.02 -33.83
N ILE A 299 -2.61 -1.23 -33.96
CA ILE A 299 -2.77 -2.06 -35.15
C ILE A 299 -3.94 -3.02 -34.89
N THR A 300 -5.04 -2.86 -35.63
CA THR A 300 -6.29 -3.59 -35.38
C THR A 300 -6.54 -4.59 -36.49
N LEU A 301 -6.39 -5.87 -36.18
CA LEU A 301 -6.72 -6.98 -37.09
C LEU A 301 -8.21 -7.30 -36.93
N LYS A 302 -8.98 -7.23 -38.04
CA LYS A 302 -10.43 -7.51 -38.00
C LYS A 302 -10.80 -8.63 -38.96
N GLY A 303 -11.39 -9.69 -38.39
CA GLY A 303 -11.89 -10.85 -39.12
C GLY A 303 -10.87 -11.98 -39.21
N SER A 304 -11.36 -13.20 -39.39
CA SER A 304 -10.56 -14.43 -39.42
C SER A 304 -9.56 -14.55 -40.59
N ALA A 305 -9.68 -13.67 -41.59
CA ALA A 305 -8.70 -13.56 -42.68
C ALA A 305 -7.51 -12.66 -42.32
N ALA A 306 -7.63 -11.85 -41.27
CA ALA A 306 -6.62 -10.90 -40.87
C ALA A 306 -5.44 -11.59 -40.17
N SER A 307 -4.21 -11.24 -40.56
CA SER A 307 -3.01 -11.72 -39.87
C SER A 307 -1.89 -10.68 -39.80
N ALA A 308 -1.07 -10.81 -38.76
CA ALA A 308 0.19 -10.09 -38.58
C ALA A 308 1.30 -11.08 -38.27
N GLU A 309 2.36 -11.04 -39.08
CA GLU A 309 3.58 -11.80 -38.88
C GLU A 309 4.73 -10.80 -38.76
N ALA A 310 5.52 -10.87 -37.69
CA ALA A 310 6.62 -9.94 -37.47
C ALA A 310 7.85 -10.63 -36.88
N SER A 311 9.02 -10.26 -37.41
CA SER A 311 10.31 -10.62 -36.86
C SER A 311 11.15 -9.37 -36.62
N TRP A 312 11.87 -9.31 -35.50
CA TRP A 312 12.80 -8.22 -35.17
C TRP A 312 12.18 -6.81 -35.33
N ALA A 313 11.07 -6.59 -34.64
CA ALA A 313 10.36 -5.32 -34.65
C ALA A 313 10.33 -4.68 -33.25
N PHE A 314 10.52 -3.37 -33.18
CA PHE A 314 10.20 -2.55 -32.01
C PHE A 314 8.84 -1.89 -32.17
N VAL A 315 8.05 -1.91 -31.10
CA VAL A 315 6.74 -1.26 -31.01
C VAL A 315 6.71 -0.42 -29.75
N THR A 316 6.67 0.90 -29.93
CA THR A 316 6.79 1.89 -28.85
C THR A 316 5.71 2.96 -28.95
N GLY A 317 5.31 3.53 -27.81
CA GLY A 317 4.40 4.69 -27.74
C GLY A 317 3.04 4.49 -28.40
N SER A 318 2.52 3.26 -28.44
CA SER A 318 1.13 2.98 -28.85
C SER A 318 0.13 3.18 -27.69
N GLY A 319 -1.15 2.96 -27.95
CA GLY A 319 -2.18 2.97 -26.91
C GLY A 319 -2.83 4.34 -26.66
N GLY A 320 -2.84 5.22 -27.66
CA GLY A 320 -3.26 6.62 -27.51
C GLY A 320 -4.74 6.86 -27.20
N ASN A 321 -5.55 5.80 -27.10
CA ASN A 321 -6.93 5.87 -26.64
C ASN A 321 -7.12 5.03 -25.36
N SER A 322 -7.27 5.70 -24.22
CA SER A 322 -7.42 5.07 -22.90
C SER A 322 -8.80 4.43 -22.64
N TRP A 323 -9.75 4.58 -23.58
CA TRP A 323 -11.11 4.04 -23.48
C TRP A 323 -11.56 3.37 -24.79
N TRP A 324 -10.62 2.73 -25.48
CA TRP A 324 -10.82 2.25 -26.84
C TRP A 324 -11.91 1.18 -26.95
N PHE A 325 -11.95 0.24 -26.01
CA PHE A 325 -12.94 -0.85 -26.00
C PHE A 325 -14.36 -0.32 -25.80
N VAL A 326 -14.54 0.65 -24.92
CA VAL A 326 -15.82 1.36 -24.74
C VAL A 326 -16.20 2.10 -26.02
N ALA A 327 -15.27 2.83 -26.62
CA ALA A 327 -15.51 3.57 -27.86
C ALA A 327 -15.85 2.68 -29.06
N ASN A 328 -15.39 1.42 -29.05
CA ASN A 328 -15.62 0.44 -30.12
C ASN A 328 -16.66 -0.64 -29.75
N ASN A 329 -17.33 -0.51 -28.59
CA ASN A 329 -18.34 -1.43 -28.10
C ASN A 329 -17.86 -2.90 -28.10
N VAL A 330 -16.62 -3.12 -27.67
CA VAL A 330 -16.04 -4.46 -27.47
C VAL A 330 -16.22 -4.82 -25.99
N PRO A 331 -17.14 -5.76 -25.66
CA PRO A 331 -17.45 -6.09 -24.27
C PRO A 331 -16.37 -6.97 -23.64
N GLY A 332 -16.37 -7.04 -22.31
CA GLY A 332 -15.61 -8.05 -21.58
C GLY A 332 -14.10 -7.86 -21.60
N THR A 333 -13.62 -6.61 -21.52
CA THR A 333 -12.21 -6.30 -21.26
C THR A 333 -11.99 -5.96 -19.78
N HIS A 334 -10.88 -6.38 -19.18
CA HIS A 334 -10.45 -5.98 -17.83
C HIS A 334 -9.73 -4.63 -17.87
N ARG A 335 -9.06 -4.29 -18.99
CA ARG A 335 -8.40 -2.98 -19.22
C ARG A 335 -9.01 -2.21 -20.39
N ASN A 336 -9.13 -0.88 -20.25
CA ASN A 336 -9.79 -0.01 -21.24
C ASN A 336 -8.84 0.60 -22.27
N GLU A 337 -7.54 0.58 -21.98
CA GLU A 337 -6.49 1.17 -22.80
C GLU A 337 -6.28 0.39 -24.09
N GLN A 338 -6.21 1.09 -25.22
CA GLN A 338 -6.02 0.48 -26.54
C GLN A 338 -4.78 -0.42 -26.60
N ALA A 339 -4.93 -1.60 -27.19
CA ALA A 339 -3.80 -2.49 -27.45
C ALA A 339 -2.95 -2.00 -28.64
N ALA A 340 -1.64 -2.19 -28.56
CA ALA A 340 -0.73 -2.03 -29.70
C ALA A 340 -1.15 -2.96 -30.86
N PHE A 341 -1.57 -4.19 -30.53
CA PHE A 341 -2.19 -5.13 -31.46
C PHE A 341 -3.51 -5.67 -30.91
N PHE A 342 -4.62 -5.25 -31.52
CA PHE A 342 -5.92 -5.88 -31.28
C PHE A 342 -6.15 -6.98 -32.33
N LEU A 343 -6.41 -8.21 -31.90
CA LEU A 343 -6.67 -9.38 -32.73
C LEU A 343 -8.16 -9.78 -32.62
N GLY A 344 -8.99 -9.28 -33.53
CA GLY A 344 -10.43 -9.54 -33.52
C GLY A 344 -10.85 -10.74 -34.36
N GLU A 345 -11.91 -11.43 -33.92
CA GLU A 345 -12.71 -12.36 -34.73
C GLU A 345 -11.90 -13.52 -35.37
N GLY A 346 -11.02 -14.18 -34.59
CA GLY A 346 -10.22 -15.29 -35.10
C GLY A 346 -8.97 -14.89 -35.89
N ALA A 347 -8.57 -13.62 -35.83
CA ALA A 347 -7.33 -13.13 -36.40
C ALA A 347 -6.09 -13.84 -35.81
N LYS A 348 -4.97 -13.77 -36.55
CA LYS A 348 -3.72 -14.46 -36.20
C LYS A 348 -2.55 -13.49 -36.05
N GLY A 349 -1.84 -13.57 -34.93
CA GLY A 349 -0.60 -12.85 -34.67
C GLY A 349 0.54 -13.82 -34.41
N ALA A 350 1.66 -13.67 -35.12
CA ALA A 350 2.88 -14.42 -34.88
C ALA A 350 4.08 -13.46 -34.83
N PHE A 351 4.73 -13.40 -33.67
CA PHE A 351 5.81 -12.46 -33.40
C PHE A 351 7.03 -13.23 -32.92
N ALA A 352 8.16 -13.02 -33.58
CA ALA A 352 9.44 -13.62 -33.24
C ALA A 352 10.48 -12.53 -32.98
N ASP A 353 11.20 -12.61 -31.86
CA ASP A 353 12.29 -11.67 -31.55
C ASP A 353 11.84 -10.19 -31.61
N CYS A 354 10.60 -9.91 -31.17
CA CYS A 354 9.97 -8.59 -31.18
C CYS A 354 9.94 -7.95 -29.79
N PHE A 355 9.94 -6.61 -29.76
CA PHE A 355 10.10 -5.82 -28.56
C PHE A 355 8.95 -4.79 -28.45
N PHE A 356 8.05 -5.00 -27.51
CA PHE A 356 6.93 -4.13 -27.19
C PHE A 356 7.28 -3.38 -25.90
N ILE A 357 7.81 -2.17 -26.02
CA ILE A 357 8.31 -1.42 -24.87
C ILE A 357 7.71 -0.02 -24.80
N ASP A 358 7.45 0.48 -23.59
CA ASP A 358 6.99 1.86 -23.36
C ASP A 358 5.72 2.20 -24.16
N ASN A 359 4.67 1.37 -24.00
CA ASN A 359 3.36 1.61 -24.62
C ASN A 359 2.38 2.09 -23.55
N ALA A 360 1.59 3.12 -23.88
CA ALA A 360 0.64 3.72 -22.94
C ALA A 360 -0.58 2.81 -22.67
N GLY A 361 -0.84 1.83 -23.55
CA GLY A 361 -1.89 0.84 -23.39
C GLY A 361 -1.36 -0.59 -23.32
N GLN A 362 -2.22 -1.55 -23.68
CA GLN A 362 -1.88 -2.98 -23.67
C GLN A 362 -0.92 -3.30 -24.83
N ALA A 363 -0.12 -4.35 -24.73
CA ALA A 363 0.63 -4.83 -25.89
C ALA A 363 -0.30 -5.53 -26.91
N PHE A 364 -1.22 -6.36 -26.41
CA PHE A 364 -2.12 -7.18 -27.19
C PHE A 364 -3.54 -7.18 -26.61
N HIS A 365 -4.50 -7.61 -27.42
CA HIS A 365 -5.82 -8.08 -26.97
C HIS A 365 -6.35 -9.06 -28.00
N GLY A 366 -6.96 -10.17 -27.59
CA GLY A 366 -7.48 -11.19 -28.49
C GLY A 366 -8.95 -11.53 -28.28
N GLU A 367 -9.72 -11.61 -29.37
CA GLU A 367 -11.10 -12.10 -29.41
C GLU A 367 -11.18 -13.35 -30.29
N SER A 368 -11.26 -14.53 -29.65
CA SER A 368 -11.17 -15.85 -30.29
C SER A 368 -9.93 -16.01 -31.19
N ALA A 369 -8.85 -15.28 -30.89
CA ALA A 369 -7.69 -15.11 -31.75
C ALA A 369 -6.56 -16.12 -31.47
N GLN A 370 -5.63 -16.25 -32.42
CA GLN A 370 -4.41 -17.02 -32.23
C GLN A 370 -3.22 -16.07 -32.09
N LEU A 371 -2.53 -16.10 -30.95
CA LEU A 371 -1.31 -15.35 -30.72
C LEU A 371 -0.14 -16.31 -30.49
N THR A 372 0.98 -16.08 -31.16
CA THR A 372 2.26 -16.71 -30.84
C THR A 372 3.31 -15.64 -30.61
N LEU A 373 3.95 -15.68 -29.45
CA LEU A 373 5.15 -14.90 -29.12
C LEU A 373 6.32 -15.86 -28.92
N ASP A 374 7.40 -15.63 -29.65
CA ASP A 374 8.62 -16.44 -29.55
C ASP A 374 9.82 -15.50 -29.34
N ARG A 375 10.53 -15.64 -28.22
CA ARG A 375 11.66 -14.77 -27.83
C ARG A 375 11.33 -13.27 -27.85
N CYS A 376 10.11 -12.92 -27.45
CA CYS A 376 9.68 -11.52 -27.43
C CYS A 376 9.92 -10.89 -26.06
N VAL A 377 10.05 -9.56 -26.04
CA VAL A 377 10.04 -8.76 -24.80
C VAL A 377 8.81 -7.86 -24.83
N VAL A 378 8.00 -7.92 -23.78
CA VAL A 378 6.91 -6.98 -23.51
C VAL A 378 7.24 -6.32 -22.18
N GLN A 379 7.48 -5.01 -22.18
CA GLN A 379 7.91 -4.32 -20.97
C GLN A 379 7.39 -2.89 -20.86
N ARG A 380 6.90 -2.47 -19.69
CA ARG A 380 6.31 -1.13 -19.47
C ARG A 380 5.16 -0.85 -20.45
N CYS A 381 4.25 -1.82 -20.53
CA CYS A 381 2.92 -1.67 -21.11
C CYS A 381 1.91 -1.70 -19.97
N GLN A 382 0.64 -1.34 -20.18
CA GLN A 382 -0.36 -1.47 -19.12
C GLN A 382 -0.53 -2.93 -18.65
N THR A 383 -0.50 -3.84 -19.62
CA THR A 383 -0.51 -5.31 -19.48
C THR A 383 0.04 -5.90 -20.79
N VAL A 384 0.38 -7.19 -20.83
CA VAL A 384 0.56 -7.89 -22.11
C VAL A 384 -0.76 -7.97 -22.83
N GLY A 385 -1.86 -8.24 -22.12
CA GLY A 385 -3.20 -8.18 -22.68
C GLY A 385 -4.16 -9.25 -22.19
N GLN A 386 -5.42 -9.07 -22.60
CA GLN A 386 -6.49 -10.04 -22.41
C GLN A 386 -6.72 -10.92 -23.63
N PHE A 387 -7.12 -12.17 -23.39
CA PHE A 387 -7.55 -13.09 -24.43
C PHE A 387 -8.89 -13.75 -24.10
N ASN A 388 -9.88 -13.41 -24.92
CA ASN A 388 -11.24 -13.91 -24.89
C ASN A 388 -11.43 -15.05 -25.89
N GLY A 389 -10.86 -16.21 -25.57
CA GLY A 389 -10.92 -17.38 -26.45
C GLY A 389 -9.72 -17.51 -27.38
N GLY A 390 -9.77 -18.55 -28.20
CA GLY A 390 -8.71 -18.87 -29.15
C GLY A 390 -7.52 -19.55 -28.47
N SER A 391 -6.30 -19.21 -28.90
CA SER A 391 -5.09 -19.78 -28.34
C SER A 391 -3.94 -18.79 -28.24
N VAL A 392 -3.21 -18.87 -27.13
CA VAL A 392 -2.03 -18.03 -26.89
C VAL A 392 -0.85 -18.94 -26.59
N LYS A 393 0.22 -18.78 -27.36
CA LYS A 393 1.47 -19.52 -27.20
C LYS A 393 2.62 -18.56 -26.97
N ILE A 394 3.25 -18.62 -25.80
CA ILE A 394 4.37 -17.75 -25.47
C ILE A 394 5.57 -18.64 -25.13
N ARG A 395 6.69 -18.43 -25.83
CA ARG A 395 7.90 -19.25 -25.69
C ARG A 395 9.12 -18.35 -25.51
N ASP A 396 9.98 -18.71 -24.56
CA ASP A 396 11.30 -18.10 -24.32
C ASP A 396 11.27 -16.56 -24.24
N SER A 397 10.16 -15.99 -23.72
CA SER A 397 9.88 -14.55 -23.77
C SER A 397 10.07 -13.89 -22.39
N ALA A 398 10.01 -12.56 -22.34
CA ALA A 398 10.04 -11.79 -21.10
C ALA A 398 8.90 -10.77 -21.06
N LEU A 399 8.05 -10.87 -20.02
CA LEU A 399 6.86 -10.06 -19.79
C LEU A 399 7.08 -9.34 -18.45
N LEU A 400 7.43 -8.06 -18.49
CA LEU A 400 7.93 -7.34 -17.31
C LEU A 400 7.26 -5.98 -17.11
N ASP A 401 7.12 -5.55 -15.87
CA ASP A 401 6.70 -4.19 -15.52
C ASP A 401 5.30 -3.87 -16.09
N PHE A 402 4.26 -4.37 -15.42
CA PHE A 402 2.86 -4.08 -15.75
C PHE A 402 2.15 -3.29 -14.64
N PRO A 403 1.96 -1.96 -14.80
CA PRO A 403 2.68 -1.08 -15.72
C PRO A 403 4.08 -0.81 -15.16
N SER A 404 4.60 0.42 -15.23
CA SER A 404 5.94 0.70 -14.69
C SER A 404 6.12 0.21 -13.24
N ASP A 405 7.19 -0.53 -13.01
CA ASP A 405 7.52 -1.09 -11.70
C ASP A 405 7.72 0.00 -10.64
N SER A 406 7.14 -0.22 -9.47
CA SER A 406 7.32 0.60 -8.27
C SER A 406 6.94 -0.21 -7.02
N ASP A 407 7.15 0.34 -5.83
CA ASP A 407 6.69 -0.24 -4.57
C ASP A 407 5.25 0.17 -4.21
N THR A 408 4.65 1.11 -4.95
CA THR A 408 3.24 1.50 -4.79
C THR A 408 2.32 0.37 -5.21
N TYR A 409 1.45 -0.07 -4.30
CA TYR A 409 0.33 -0.94 -4.63
C TYR A 409 -0.77 -0.16 -5.36
N GLU A 410 -1.24 -0.71 -6.47
CA GLU A 410 -2.32 -0.16 -7.29
C GLU A 410 -3.19 -1.31 -7.79
N ASP A 411 -4.32 -1.52 -7.12
CA ASP A 411 -5.33 -2.53 -7.47
C ASP A 411 -6.12 -2.03 -8.68
N GLY A 412 -5.79 -2.56 -9.86
CA GLY A 412 -6.30 -2.07 -11.13
C GLY A 412 -6.47 -3.15 -12.19
N ASP A 413 -6.46 -4.43 -11.84
CA ASP A 413 -6.41 -5.55 -12.77
C ASP A 413 -5.16 -5.44 -13.68
N ASN A 414 -4.02 -5.14 -13.06
CA ASN A 414 -2.75 -4.86 -13.74
C ASN A 414 -1.92 -6.12 -13.96
N ASP A 415 -2.59 -7.15 -14.47
CA ASP A 415 -2.00 -8.46 -14.70
C ASP A 415 -1.03 -8.42 -15.87
N ALA A 416 -0.04 -9.32 -15.91
CA ALA A 416 0.68 -9.50 -17.16
C ALA A 416 -0.25 -10.11 -18.22
N LEU A 417 -0.98 -11.17 -17.89
CA LEU A 417 -1.83 -11.92 -18.82
C LEU A 417 -3.19 -12.22 -18.19
N TYR A 418 -4.26 -11.97 -18.94
CA TYR A 418 -5.63 -12.32 -18.52
C TYR A 418 -6.31 -13.28 -19.51
N PHE A 419 -6.73 -14.46 -19.04
CA PHE A 419 -7.35 -15.52 -19.84
C PHE A 419 -8.76 -15.90 -19.37
N THR A 420 -9.77 -15.66 -20.22
CA THR A 420 -11.15 -16.10 -19.91
C THR A 420 -11.42 -17.54 -20.33
N LEU A 421 -11.36 -17.82 -21.63
CA LEU A 421 -11.58 -19.13 -22.26
C LEU A 421 -10.51 -19.39 -23.32
N GLY A 422 -10.36 -20.64 -23.75
CA GLY A 422 -9.42 -21.02 -24.82
C GLY A 422 -8.34 -22.01 -24.37
N GLU A 423 -7.31 -22.17 -25.20
CA GLU A 423 -6.19 -23.07 -24.96
C GLU A 423 -4.86 -22.29 -24.98
N HIS A 424 -4.22 -22.18 -23.83
CA HIS A 424 -3.05 -21.33 -23.64
C HIS A 424 -1.85 -22.13 -23.16
N GLU A 425 -0.68 -21.81 -23.71
CA GLU A 425 0.60 -22.48 -23.45
C GLU A 425 1.69 -21.42 -23.28
N ILE A 426 2.32 -21.40 -22.11
CA ILE A 426 3.41 -20.49 -21.76
C ILE A 426 4.59 -21.33 -21.32
N SER A 427 5.74 -21.16 -21.99
CA SER A 427 6.95 -21.91 -21.66
C SER A 427 8.24 -21.10 -21.76
N GLY A 428 9.23 -21.45 -20.92
CA GLY A 428 10.55 -20.79 -20.93
C GLY A 428 10.51 -19.29 -20.60
N THR A 429 9.38 -18.79 -20.06
CA THR A 429 9.05 -17.38 -20.06
C THR A 429 9.26 -16.75 -18.69
N LEU A 430 9.83 -15.55 -18.68
CA LEU A 430 9.95 -14.70 -17.50
C LEU A 430 8.71 -13.79 -17.41
N ILE A 431 8.05 -13.77 -16.25
CA ILE A 431 6.89 -12.92 -15.97
C ILE A 431 7.12 -12.23 -14.63
N GLY A 432 6.87 -10.93 -14.51
CA GLY A 432 6.97 -10.32 -13.19
C GLY A 432 6.97 -8.81 -13.13
N TRP A 433 7.09 -8.30 -11.90
CA TRP A 433 6.90 -6.88 -11.56
C TRP A 433 5.52 -6.38 -12.01
N CYS A 434 4.51 -7.19 -11.72
CA CYS A 434 3.10 -6.87 -11.96
C CYS A 434 2.53 -6.19 -10.72
N LYS A 435 1.71 -5.15 -10.91
CA LYS A 435 0.96 -4.51 -9.82
C LYS A 435 -0.20 -5.33 -9.31
N ASP A 436 -0.51 -6.39 -10.05
CA ASP A 436 -1.54 -7.36 -9.75
C ASP A 436 -0.95 -8.77 -10.00
N ASP A 437 -1.55 -9.58 -10.86
CA ASP A 437 -1.14 -10.96 -11.09
C ASP A 437 -0.08 -11.14 -12.18
N GLY A 438 0.67 -12.23 -12.07
CA GLY A 438 1.48 -12.72 -13.18
C GLY A 438 0.60 -13.23 -14.31
N ILE A 439 -0.22 -14.23 -14.00
CA ILE A 439 -1.23 -14.79 -14.92
C ILE A 439 -2.54 -14.86 -14.17
N ASP A 440 -3.52 -14.07 -14.58
CA ASP A 440 -4.92 -14.27 -14.20
C ASP A 440 -5.58 -15.15 -15.28
N ALA A 441 -6.03 -16.33 -14.86
CA ALA A 441 -6.91 -17.15 -15.66
C ALA A 441 -8.32 -17.11 -15.05
N GLY A 442 -8.99 -15.97 -15.10
CA GLY A 442 -10.29 -15.72 -14.48
C GLY A 442 -11.52 -15.94 -15.37
N GLY A 443 -12.69 -15.55 -14.87
CA GLY A 443 -13.98 -15.58 -15.58
C GLY A 443 -14.80 -16.87 -15.46
N ASN A 444 -16.03 -16.86 -15.97
CA ASN A 444 -17.02 -17.93 -15.75
C ASN A 444 -16.96 -19.09 -16.77
N SER A 445 -15.84 -19.26 -17.46
CA SER A 445 -15.73 -20.13 -18.65
C SER A 445 -14.65 -21.21 -18.51
N PRO A 446 -14.78 -22.34 -19.24
CA PRO A 446 -13.76 -23.37 -19.29
C PRO A 446 -12.59 -22.97 -20.19
N GLY A 447 -11.49 -23.70 -20.06
CA GLY A 447 -10.28 -23.50 -20.86
C GLY A 447 -9.11 -24.27 -20.30
N THR A 448 -7.98 -24.22 -21.01
CA THR A 448 -6.73 -24.82 -20.54
C THR A 448 -5.62 -23.78 -20.47
N VAL A 449 -4.81 -23.86 -19.41
CA VAL A 449 -3.58 -23.07 -19.26
C VAL A 449 -2.45 -24.01 -18.86
N THR A 450 -1.42 -24.10 -19.68
CA THR A 450 -0.20 -24.85 -19.36
C THR A 450 0.96 -23.87 -19.20
N VAL A 451 1.60 -23.91 -18.04
CA VAL A 451 2.78 -23.11 -17.71
C VAL A 451 3.93 -24.05 -17.42
N SER A 452 5.02 -23.97 -18.18
CA SER A 452 6.17 -24.87 -18.03
C SER A 452 7.51 -24.16 -18.10
N ASP A 453 8.48 -24.54 -17.27
CA ASP A 453 9.83 -23.94 -17.29
C ASP A 453 9.82 -22.41 -17.22
N CYS A 454 8.86 -21.84 -16.47
CA CYS A 454 8.68 -20.40 -16.35
C CYS A 454 9.28 -19.86 -15.06
N TRP A 455 9.64 -18.58 -15.09
CA TRP A 455 10.08 -17.83 -13.92
C TRP A 455 9.10 -16.69 -13.67
N ILE A 456 8.33 -16.77 -12.59
CA ILE A 456 7.31 -15.78 -12.22
C ILE A 456 7.74 -15.09 -10.92
N GLU A 457 7.82 -13.76 -10.92
CA GLU A 457 8.42 -13.04 -9.80
C GLU A 457 7.82 -11.67 -9.50
N SER A 458 7.74 -11.33 -8.22
CA SER A 458 7.40 -9.98 -7.75
C SER A 458 6.03 -9.48 -8.24
N CYS A 459 5.01 -10.34 -8.19
CA CYS A 459 3.62 -9.94 -8.35
C CYS A 459 3.06 -9.49 -7.00
N PHE A 460 2.30 -8.39 -6.96
CA PHE A 460 1.73 -7.89 -5.70
C PHE A 460 0.69 -8.85 -5.12
N HIS A 461 -0.14 -9.44 -5.98
CA HIS A 461 -1.08 -10.49 -5.64
C HIS A 461 -0.50 -11.87 -6.00
N GLU A 462 -1.01 -12.54 -7.02
CA GLU A 462 -0.68 -13.92 -7.34
C GLU A 462 0.39 -14.00 -8.45
N GLY A 463 1.29 -14.97 -8.34
CA GLY A 463 2.02 -15.43 -9.51
C GLY A 463 1.06 -16.00 -10.55
N LEU A 464 0.10 -16.81 -10.10
CA LEU A 464 -1.02 -17.31 -10.89
C LEU A 464 -2.33 -17.26 -10.09
N ALA A 465 -3.29 -16.44 -10.54
CA ALA A 465 -4.67 -16.43 -10.04
C ALA A 465 -5.54 -17.29 -10.96
N LEU A 466 -6.07 -18.41 -10.45
CA LEU A 466 -6.70 -19.43 -11.29
C LEU A 466 -8.14 -19.67 -10.86
N SER A 467 -9.08 -19.13 -11.63
CA SER A 467 -10.52 -19.23 -11.37
C SER A 467 -11.29 -19.73 -12.58
N GLY A 468 -12.55 -20.12 -12.40
CA GLY A 468 -13.46 -20.38 -13.52
C GLY A 468 -14.06 -21.77 -13.59
N ALA A 469 -15.11 -21.89 -14.40
CA ALA A 469 -15.90 -23.12 -14.51
C ALA A 469 -15.15 -24.17 -15.35
N ASP A 470 -14.77 -25.28 -14.71
CA ASP A 470 -14.13 -26.45 -15.31
C ASP A 470 -12.81 -26.11 -16.05
N LYS A 471 -12.10 -25.11 -15.54
CA LYS A 471 -10.79 -24.69 -16.06
C LYS A 471 -9.73 -25.72 -15.68
N ILE A 472 -8.86 -26.09 -16.62
CA ILE A 472 -7.79 -27.08 -16.39
C ILE A 472 -6.45 -26.38 -16.48
N VAL A 473 -5.69 -26.37 -15.39
CA VAL A 473 -4.41 -25.68 -15.32
C VAL A 473 -3.31 -26.64 -14.91
N ARG A 474 -2.19 -26.60 -15.62
CA ARG A 474 -0.99 -27.37 -15.31
C ARG A 474 0.22 -26.45 -15.20
N VAL A 475 0.91 -26.50 -14.06
CA VAL A 475 2.13 -25.74 -13.79
C VAL A 475 3.26 -26.74 -13.55
N LEU A 476 4.31 -26.66 -14.35
CA LEU A 476 5.36 -27.68 -14.44
C LEU A 476 6.73 -27.02 -14.39
N ASP A 477 7.67 -27.59 -13.62
CA ASP A 477 9.10 -27.25 -13.73
C ASP A 477 9.40 -25.74 -13.60
N SER A 478 8.55 -24.99 -12.87
CA SER A 478 8.56 -23.53 -12.84
C SER A 478 8.98 -22.97 -11.49
N VAL A 479 9.54 -21.76 -11.49
CA VAL A 479 9.95 -21.01 -10.30
C VAL A 479 8.98 -19.85 -10.09
N ILE A 480 8.36 -19.78 -8.91
CA ILE A 480 7.50 -18.67 -8.50
C ILE A 480 7.99 -18.09 -7.17
N ILE A 481 8.38 -16.82 -7.18
CA ILE A 481 9.14 -16.20 -6.09
C ILE A 481 8.73 -14.76 -5.82
N ASN A 482 8.72 -14.35 -4.55
CA ASN A 482 8.49 -12.97 -4.13
C ASN A 482 7.10 -12.41 -4.50
N CYS A 483 6.10 -13.28 -4.69
CA CYS A 483 4.70 -12.91 -4.95
C CYS A 483 3.89 -12.91 -3.64
N GLY A 484 2.75 -12.21 -3.61
CA GLY A 484 1.79 -12.29 -2.51
C GLY A 484 1.34 -13.72 -2.30
N GLN A 485 0.98 -14.38 -3.40
CA GLN A 485 0.74 -15.80 -3.46
C GLN A 485 1.45 -16.38 -4.68
N ALA A 486 2.02 -17.58 -4.59
CA ALA A 486 2.68 -18.19 -5.75
C ALA A 486 1.63 -18.74 -6.72
N VAL A 487 0.72 -19.59 -6.23
CA VAL A 487 -0.43 -20.09 -6.99
C VAL A 487 -1.69 -20.07 -6.13
N GLU A 488 -2.76 -19.49 -6.66
CA GLU A 488 -4.09 -19.51 -6.07
C GLU A 488 -5.06 -20.33 -6.94
N VAL A 489 -5.89 -21.14 -6.28
CA VAL A 489 -7.02 -21.86 -6.90
C VAL A 489 -8.32 -21.28 -6.38
N GLY A 490 -8.89 -20.33 -7.13
CA GLY A 490 -10.01 -19.50 -6.73
C GLY A 490 -11.39 -20.12 -7.00
N TYR A 491 -12.38 -19.24 -7.20
CA TYR A 491 -13.80 -19.57 -7.27
C TYR A 491 -14.22 -20.38 -8.50
N LEU A 492 -15.42 -20.99 -8.43
CA LEU A 492 -15.99 -21.96 -9.38
C LEU A 492 -15.32 -23.33 -9.32
N SER A 493 -14.88 -23.91 -10.44
CA SER A 493 -14.37 -25.29 -10.51
C SER A 493 -13.03 -25.45 -11.23
N PRO A 494 -12.00 -24.60 -10.98
CA PRO A 494 -10.69 -24.79 -11.57
C PRO A 494 -10.01 -26.05 -11.01
N ASN A 495 -9.44 -26.88 -11.89
CA ASN A 495 -8.65 -28.05 -11.55
C ASN A 495 -7.18 -27.78 -11.89
N VAL A 496 -6.38 -27.57 -10.85
CA VAL A 496 -5.02 -27.07 -10.96
C VAL A 496 -4.04 -28.14 -10.48
N THR A 497 -3.04 -28.43 -11.29
CA THR A 497 -1.97 -29.38 -10.97
C THR A 497 -0.60 -28.69 -11.01
N LEU A 498 0.12 -28.74 -9.89
CA LEU A 498 1.51 -28.31 -9.76
C LEU A 498 2.42 -29.53 -9.69
N GLU A 499 3.39 -29.63 -10.59
CA GLU A 499 4.38 -30.71 -10.60
C GLU A 499 5.80 -30.14 -10.69
N ARG A 500 6.67 -30.55 -9.78
CA ARG A 500 8.10 -30.19 -9.80
C ARG A 500 8.34 -28.68 -9.89
N CYS A 501 7.68 -27.87 -9.07
CA CYS A 501 7.92 -26.42 -9.04
C CYS A 501 8.80 -26.00 -7.84
N LEU A 502 9.31 -24.76 -7.87
CA LEU A 502 9.92 -24.09 -6.73
C LEU A 502 9.10 -22.85 -6.37
N LEU A 503 8.41 -22.89 -5.23
CA LEU A 503 7.65 -21.77 -4.67
C LEU A 503 8.42 -21.26 -3.44
N THR A 504 9.04 -20.09 -3.53
CA THR A 504 9.86 -19.59 -2.42
C THR A 504 9.78 -18.11 -2.17
N GLY A 505 9.83 -17.68 -0.91
CA GLY A 505 9.82 -16.26 -0.56
C GLY A 505 8.50 -15.55 -0.90
N ASN A 506 7.38 -16.28 -0.99
CA ASN A 506 6.05 -15.73 -1.22
C ASN A 506 5.31 -15.50 0.10
N GLY A 507 4.21 -14.76 0.09
CA GLY A 507 3.26 -14.74 1.21
C GLY A 507 2.68 -16.14 1.41
N VAL A 508 2.02 -16.67 0.39
CA VAL A 508 1.54 -18.06 0.35
C VAL A 508 2.19 -18.81 -0.82
N GLY A 509 2.66 -20.03 -0.59
CA GLY A 509 3.16 -20.91 -1.65
C GLY A 509 2.02 -21.37 -2.56
N ALA A 510 1.19 -22.29 -2.09
CA ALA A 510 0.01 -22.74 -2.82
C ALA A 510 -1.26 -22.53 -1.99
N ARG A 511 -2.23 -21.80 -2.54
CA ARG A 511 -3.53 -21.55 -1.91
C ARG A 511 -4.66 -22.25 -2.66
N PHE A 512 -5.58 -22.87 -1.91
CA PHE A 512 -6.91 -23.20 -2.39
C PHE A 512 -7.94 -22.28 -1.72
N GLY A 513 -8.84 -21.73 -2.52
CA GLY A 513 -9.72 -20.63 -2.14
C GLY A 513 -9.10 -19.28 -2.47
N ASP A 514 -9.94 -18.25 -2.48
CA ASP A 514 -9.59 -16.88 -2.77
C ASP A 514 -10.29 -15.94 -1.77
N ASN A 515 -10.28 -14.64 -2.08
CA ASN A 515 -10.88 -13.60 -1.25
C ASN A 515 -12.33 -13.24 -1.67
N TYR A 516 -12.86 -13.92 -2.69
CA TYR A 516 -14.20 -13.73 -3.20
C TYR A 516 -15.21 -14.63 -2.46
N GLY A 517 -16.45 -14.16 -2.38
CA GLY A 517 -17.57 -15.01 -1.98
C GLY A 517 -18.02 -15.87 -3.16
N GLY A 518 -18.56 -17.05 -2.90
CA GLY A 518 -19.03 -17.99 -3.91
C GLY A 518 -18.63 -19.44 -3.65
N GLY A 519 -18.99 -20.32 -4.59
CA GLY A 519 -18.65 -21.73 -4.48
C GLY A 519 -17.24 -22.04 -5.00
N HIS A 520 -16.36 -22.55 -4.13
CA HIS A 520 -15.05 -23.12 -4.48
C HIS A 520 -15.15 -24.64 -4.63
N LEU A 521 -15.54 -25.08 -5.83
CA LEU A 521 -15.74 -26.48 -6.21
C LEU A 521 -14.55 -27.07 -6.98
N GLY A 522 -13.47 -26.30 -7.17
CA GLY A 522 -12.25 -26.71 -7.84
C GLY A 522 -11.46 -27.78 -7.10
N PHE A 523 -10.23 -27.99 -7.56
CA PHE A 523 -9.30 -28.93 -6.95
C PHE A 523 -7.84 -28.50 -7.15
N LEU A 524 -7.02 -28.59 -6.11
CA LEU A 524 -5.58 -28.33 -6.16
C LEU A 524 -4.80 -29.63 -5.93
N SER A 525 -3.99 -30.04 -6.90
CA SER A 525 -3.02 -31.13 -6.75
C SER A 525 -1.61 -30.58 -6.79
N MET A 526 -0.76 -30.95 -5.81
CA MET A 526 0.64 -30.53 -5.76
C MET A 526 1.54 -31.71 -5.43
N THR A 527 2.52 -31.98 -6.29
CA THR A 527 3.49 -33.07 -6.09
C THR A 527 4.90 -32.74 -6.59
N GLY A 528 5.91 -33.32 -5.95
CA GLY A 528 7.32 -33.12 -6.30
C GLY A 528 7.80 -31.66 -6.19
N THR A 529 7.03 -30.79 -5.56
CA THR A 529 7.25 -29.34 -5.50
C THR A 529 8.00 -28.95 -4.22
N LEU A 530 8.88 -27.97 -4.33
CA LEU A 530 9.56 -27.32 -3.21
C LEU A 530 8.80 -26.05 -2.85
N SER A 531 7.97 -26.07 -1.81
CA SER A 531 7.30 -24.86 -1.30
C SER A 531 7.98 -24.47 0.00
N ILE A 532 8.95 -23.56 -0.08
CA ILE A 532 9.91 -23.30 1.01
C ILE A 532 10.15 -21.81 1.24
N PHE A 533 10.35 -21.40 2.49
CA PHE A 533 10.55 -20.00 2.91
C PHE A 533 9.41 -19.05 2.49
N ASN A 534 8.20 -19.56 2.35
CA ASN A 534 6.99 -18.73 2.24
C ASN A 534 6.48 -18.38 3.66
N GLN A 535 5.62 -17.37 3.81
CA GLN A 535 4.97 -17.16 5.13
C GLN A 535 4.04 -18.32 5.48
N ARG A 536 3.38 -18.90 4.46
CA ARG A 536 2.69 -20.19 4.51
C ARG A 536 3.02 -20.98 3.25
N ASP A 537 3.47 -22.22 3.36
CA ASP A 537 3.80 -23.00 2.16
C ASP A 537 2.56 -23.52 1.42
N VAL A 538 1.50 -23.82 2.17
CA VAL A 538 0.23 -24.34 1.69
C VAL A 538 -0.88 -23.76 2.55
N TRP A 539 -1.99 -23.36 1.94
CA TRP A 539 -3.14 -22.86 2.69
C TRP A 539 -4.47 -23.13 1.98
N GLY A 540 -5.47 -23.66 2.69
CA GLY A 540 -6.73 -24.11 2.09
C GLY A 540 -7.94 -23.21 2.39
N MET A 541 -7.76 -21.89 2.47
CA MET A 541 -8.77 -20.99 3.04
C MET A 541 -9.65 -20.29 2.00
N SER A 542 -10.97 -20.39 2.20
CA SER A 542 -12.00 -19.65 1.43
C SER A 542 -12.83 -18.75 2.35
N ARG A 543 -13.20 -17.58 1.84
CA ARG A 543 -13.85 -16.52 2.61
C ARG A 543 -15.16 -16.92 3.26
N ASP A 544 -15.99 -17.68 2.57
CA ASP A 544 -17.34 -18.00 3.05
C ASP A 544 -17.36 -19.11 4.12
N LEU A 545 -16.32 -19.95 4.15
CA LEU A 545 -16.36 -21.19 4.91
C LEU A 545 -15.67 -21.05 6.27
N TRP A 546 -14.75 -20.10 6.41
CA TRP A 546 -13.98 -19.88 7.65
C TRP A 546 -13.26 -21.14 8.13
N GLU A 547 -12.91 -22.05 7.23
CA GLU A 547 -12.27 -23.32 7.52
C GLU A 547 -11.46 -23.77 6.31
N GLU A 548 -10.41 -24.56 6.55
CA GLU A 548 -9.61 -25.11 5.46
C GLU A 548 -10.37 -26.19 4.67
N LYS A 549 -10.43 -26.05 3.34
CA LYS A 549 -11.04 -27.00 2.41
C LYS A 549 -10.06 -28.10 1.98
N ILE A 550 -9.46 -28.77 2.95
CA ILE A 550 -8.44 -29.80 2.71
C ILE A 550 -8.93 -30.95 1.81
N SER A 551 -10.23 -31.24 1.79
CA SER A 551 -10.82 -32.27 0.91
C SER A 551 -10.79 -31.92 -0.59
N ARG A 552 -10.48 -30.66 -0.93
CA ARG A 552 -10.28 -30.17 -2.30
C ARG A 552 -8.82 -30.04 -2.68
N MET A 553 -7.93 -30.52 -1.81
CA MET A 553 -6.50 -30.42 -1.98
C MET A 553 -5.89 -31.81 -1.88
N LYS A 554 -5.01 -32.12 -2.82
CA LYS A 554 -4.15 -33.30 -2.77
C LYS A 554 -2.70 -32.85 -2.78
N ILE A 555 -2.12 -32.74 -1.58
CA ILE A 555 -0.78 -32.22 -1.36
C ILE A 555 0.09 -33.35 -0.83
N GLU A 556 0.89 -33.97 -1.70
CA GLU A 556 1.70 -35.13 -1.35
C GLU A 556 3.05 -35.13 -2.04
N ARG A 557 4.06 -35.68 -1.36
CA ARG A 557 5.43 -35.84 -1.88
C ARG A 557 6.09 -34.51 -2.26
N ASN A 558 5.87 -33.49 -1.45
CA ASN A 558 6.50 -32.17 -1.57
C ASN A 558 7.49 -31.94 -0.44
N TYR A 559 8.29 -30.88 -0.55
CA TYR A 559 9.11 -30.36 0.54
C TYR A 559 8.54 -29.04 1.02
N LEU A 560 8.19 -28.97 2.30
CA LEU A 560 7.62 -27.78 2.97
C LEU A 560 8.57 -27.26 4.04
N SER A 561 8.59 -25.95 4.28
CA SER A 561 9.39 -25.31 5.35
C SER A 561 9.03 -25.85 6.73
N THR A 562 7.76 -26.16 6.94
CA THR A 562 7.24 -26.70 8.21
C THR A 562 6.31 -27.89 7.96
N PRO A 563 6.21 -28.84 8.91
CA PRO A 563 5.21 -29.90 8.83
C PRO A 563 3.80 -29.35 8.67
N HIS A 564 2.98 -30.00 7.84
CA HIS A 564 1.57 -29.66 7.67
C HIS A 564 0.68 -30.78 8.20
N VAL A 565 -0.09 -30.51 9.26
CA VAL A 565 -0.89 -31.53 9.96
C VAL A 565 -1.91 -32.19 9.03
N SER A 566 -2.58 -31.41 8.19
CA SER A 566 -3.57 -31.93 7.23
C SER A 566 -2.97 -32.66 6.03
N PHE A 567 -1.67 -32.51 5.79
CA PHE A 567 -0.96 -33.09 4.64
C PHE A 567 0.34 -33.76 5.09
N PRO A 568 0.26 -34.85 5.88
CA PRO A 568 1.42 -35.48 6.51
C PRO A 568 2.34 -36.20 5.51
N ASP A 569 1.87 -36.51 4.30
CA ASP A 569 2.63 -37.21 3.25
C ASP A 569 3.63 -36.29 2.51
N ASN A 570 4.14 -35.26 3.19
CA ASN A 570 5.15 -34.32 2.69
C ASN A 570 6.38 -34.35 3.61
N TRP A 571 7.54 -33.97 3.06
CA TRP A 571 8.79 -33.92 3.80
C TRP A 571 9.07 -32.50 4.31
N ILE A 572 9.72 -32.41 5.47
CA ILE A 572 10.25 -31.14 5.96
C ILE A 572 11.48 -30.78 5.12
N TRP A 573 11.59 -29.51 4.74
CA TRP A 573 12.77 -28.98 4.07
C TRP A 573 13.95 -28.91 5.04
N GLU A 574 14.94 -29.77 4.79
CA GLU A 574 16.23 -29.79 5.49
C GLU A 574 17.32 -29.28 4.53
N PRO A 575 17.73 -28.00 4.60
CA PRO A 575 18.61 -27.38 3.60
C PRO A 575 19.89 -28.18 3.31
N THR A 576 20.51 -28.75 4.34
CA THR A 576 21.75 -29.53 4.20
C THR A 576 21.54 -30.82 3.41
N ALA A 577 20.43 -31.52 3.62
CA ALA A 577 20.16 -32.81 2.99
C ALA A 577 19.52 -32.65 1.59
N HIS A 578 18.71 -31.62 1.40
CA HIS A 578 17.83 -31.50 0.24
C HIS A 578 18.27 -30.43 -0.76
N SER A 579 19.32 -29.65 -0.47
CA SER A 579 19.82 -28.58 -1.36
C SER A 579 20.06 -29.02 -2.82
N GLY A 580 20.44 -30.28 -3.05
CA GLY A 580 20.61 -30.84 -4.41
C GLY A 580 19.34 -30.82 -5.27
N LEU A 581 18.16 -30.84 -4.64
CA LEU A 581 16.86 -30.79 -5.31
C LEU A 581 16.56 -29.43 -5.95
N LEU A 582 17.30 -28.38 -5.58
CA LEU A 582 17.17 -27.06 -6.21
C LEU A 582 17.85 -27.01 -7.59
N SER A 583 18.69 -27.99 -7.93
CA SER A 583 19.51 -27.95 -9.15
C SER A 583 18.70 -27.82 -10.44
N PRO A 584 17.56 -28.52 -10.66
CA PRO A 584 16.76 -28.35 -11.87
C PRO A 584 16.31 -26.89 -12.10
N PHE A 585 16.09 -26.14 -11.02
CA PHE A 585 15.61 -24.74 -11.08
C PHE A 585 16.74 -23.71 -11.16
N LEU A 586 17.97 -24.07 -10.73
CA LEU A 586 19.05 -23.11 -10.49
C LEU A 586 20.35 -23.39 -11.28
N SER A 587 20.48 -24.58 -11.91
CA SER A 587 21.77 -25.15 -12.35
C SER A 587 22.49 -24.41 -13.49
N GLU A 588 21.83 -23.49 -14.20
CA GLU A 588 22.43 -22.78 -15.34
C GLU A 588 22.82 -21.32 -15.04
N SER A 589 22.75 -20.84 -13.79
CA SER A 589 23.10 -19.45 -13.49
C SER A 589 24.63 -19.22 -13.46
N PRO A 590 25.18 -18.38 -14.37
CA PRO A 590 26.62 -18.15 -14.45
C PRO A 590 27.13 -17.14 -13.43
N PHE A 591 26.26 -16.28 -12.89
CA PHE A 591 26.64 -15.28 -11.91
C PHE A 591 26.49 -15.86 -10.51
N VAL A 592 27.50 -15.64 -9.67
CA VAL A 592 27.40 -15.97 -8.24
C VAL A 592 26.25 -15.17 -7.60
N PRO A 593 25.56 -15.71 -6.58
CA PRO A 593 24.52 -14.97 -5.87
C PRO A 593 25.08 -13.63 -5.35
N GLY A 594 24.45 -12.53 -5.73
CA GLY A 594 24.76 -11.24 -5.17
C GLY A 594 24.11 -11.09 -3.80
N ILE A 595 24.77 -10.45 -2.85
CA ILE A 595 24.29 -10.21 -1.49
C ILE A 595 24.25 -8.70 -1.27
N GLY A 596 23.09 -8.18 -0.91
CA GLY A 596 22.93 -6.74 -0.74
C GLY A 596 21.74 -6.37 0.13
N PHE A 597 21.75 -5.10 0.54
CA PHE A 597 20.66 -4.44 1.22
C PHE A 597 19.44 -4.31 0.29
N ARG A 598 18.23 -4.62 0.78
CA ARG A 598 16.94 -4.49 0.04
C ARG A 598 16.14 -3.27 0.48
N GLY A 599 15.91 -2.31 -0.42
CA GLY A 599 15.04 -1.14 -0.15
C GLY A 599 15.67 -0.07 0.75
N TRP A 600 16.95 0.26 0.54
CA TRP A 600 17.69 1.20 1.40
C TRP A 600 18.18 2.43 0.63
N ASP A 601 17.40 3.49 0.73
CA ASP A 601 17.67 4.87 0.28
C ASP A 601 17.47 5.90 1.42
N ARG A 602 17.24 5.43 2.66
CA ARG A 602 16.90 6.25 3.82
C ARG A 602 18.10 6.50 4.75
N LEU A 603 18.17 7.70 5.33
CA LEU A 603 19.22 8.16 6.26
C LEU A 603 18.91 7.87 7.75
N VAL A 604 17.67 7.47 8.10
CA VAL A 604 17.22 7.28 9.49
C VAL A 604 17.28 5.81 9.92
N ALA A 605 17.76 5.56 11.15
CA ALA A 605 18.00 4.24 11.72
C ALA A 605 16.75 3.35 11.82
N PRO A 606 16.69 2.18 11.13
CA PRO A 606 15.59 1.26 11.23
C PRO A 606 15.75 0.31 12.42
N SER A 607 14.64 -0.16 12.99
CA SER A 607 14.66 -1.25 13.99
C SER A 607 15.12 -2.60 13.39
N ARG A 608 14.98 -2.76 12.07
CA ARG A 608 15.42 -3.93 11.30
C ARG A 608 16.01 -3.54 9.96
N ILE A 609 17.06 -4.23 9.53
CA ILE A 609 17.56 -4.16 8.16
C ILE A 609 17.11 -5.38 7.35
N SER A 610 16.93 -5.19 6.05
CA SER A 610 16.56 -6.24 5.11
C SER A 610 17.74 -6.48 4.19
N VAL A 611 18.29 -7.70 4.24
CA VAL A 611 19.39 -8.15 3.39
C VAL A 611 18.87 -9.31 2.58
N GLY A 612 19.23 -9.38 1.31
CA GLY A 612 18.82 -10.50 0.48
C GLY A 612 19.85 -10.89 -0.55
N LEU A 613 19.48 -11.95 -1.25
CA LEU A 613 20.21 -12.49 -2.38
C LEU A 613 19.57 -12.04 -3.68
N SER A 614 20.38 -11.93 -4.74
CA SER A 614 19.90 -11.68 -6.08
C SER A 614 19.08 -12.85 -6.63
N ARG A 615 19.34 -14.08 -6.15
CA ARG A 615 18.67 -15.32 -6.57
C ARG A 615 18.76 -16.38 -5.46
N PRO A 616 17.89 -17.41 -5.48
CA PRO A 616 18.09 -18.59 -4.66
C PRO A 616 19.41 -19.29 -4.98
N SER A 617 19.98 -19.94 -3.98
CA SER A 617 21.21 -20.73 -4.09
C SER A 617 20.96 -22.17 -3.66
N ASN A 618 21.60 -23.12 -4.34
CA ASN A 618 21.62 -24.53 -3.93
C ASN A 618 22.71 -24.81 -2.87
N GLN A 619 23.38 -23.78 -2.35
CA GLN A 619 24.33 -23.86 -1.25
C GLN A 619 24.04 -22.74 -0.26
N PRO A 620 24.28 -22.93 1.05
CA PRO A 620 24.18 -21.85 2.01
C PRO A 620 25.07 -20.67 1.61
N VAL A 621 24.51 -19.46 1.64
CA VAL A 621 25.24 -18.22 1.33
C VAL A 621 25.46 -17.47 2.63
N HIS A 622 26.70 -17.06 2.86
CA HIS A 622 27.07 -16.35 4.08
C HIS A 622 27.47 -14.92 3.78
N ALA A 623 27.08 -14.01 4.65
CA ALA A 623 27.65 -12.68 4.71
C ALA A 623 27.99 -12.30 6.15
N ARG A 624 29.08 -11.57 6.34
CA ARG A 624 29.38 -10.93 7.64
C ARG A 624 28.94 -9.49 7.59
N PHE A 625 28.27 -9.04 8.64
CA PHE A 625 27.90 -7.65 8.82
C PHE A 625 28.57 -7.05 10.05
N LYS A 626 28.88 -5.76 9.98
CA LYS A 626 29.38 -4.96 11.09
C LYS A 626 28.48 -3.75 11.28
N VAL A 627 28.29 -3.36 12.53
CA VAL A 627 27.67 -2.08 12.88
C VAL A 627 28.74 -1.22 13.52
N ARG A 628 28.94 -0.03 12.97
CA ARG A 628 29.98 0.90 13.38
C ARG A 628 29.37 2.23 13.77
N ILE A 629 29.67 2.73 14.97
CA ILE A 629 29.37 4.11 15.33
C ILE A 629 30.36 5.02 14.62
N MET A 630 29.87 6.04 13.93
CA MET A 630 30.68 7.05 13.25
C MET A 630 31.16 8.09 14.25
N ASN A 631 32.40 8.56 14.10
CA ASN A 631 32.88 9.67 14.94
C ASN A 631 32.25 11.01 14.51
N LYS A 632 32.38 12.06 15.32
CA LYS A 632 31.80 13.40 15.05
C LYS A 632 32.28 14.06 13.74
N ASN A 633 33.36 13.55 13.13
CA ASN A 633 33.91 14.03 11.86
C ASN A 633 33.42 13.19 10.65
N GLY A 634 32.58 12.18 10.87
CA GLY A 634 32.09 11.28 9.83
C GLY A 634 33.07 10.17 9.43
N GLU A 635 34.15 9.96 10.20
CA GLU A 635 35.13 8.90 9.95
C GLU A 635 34.76 7.62 10.71
N ASP A 636 35.36 6.49 10.28
CA ASP A 636 35.12 5.17 10.83
C ASP A 636 35.48 5.10 12.33
N GLY A 637 34.45 5.11 13.18
CA GLY A 637 34.58 4.92 14.63
C GLY A 637 34.53 3.44 15.05
N LYS A 638 34.07 3.21 16.28
CA LYS A 638 34.09 1.89 16.95
C LYS A 638 33.08 0.92 16.33
N VAL A 639 33.49 -0.34 16.10
CA VAL A 639 32.56 -1.44 15.79
C VAL A 639 31.86 -1.87 17.08
N VAL A 640 30.53 -1.84 17.07
CA VAL A 640 29.67 -2.15 18.23
C VAL A 640 28.85 -3.42 18.08
N ALA A 641 28.68 -3.89 16.84
CA ALA A 641 28.18 -5.23 16.58
C ALA A 641 28.90 -5.86 15.39
N ASP A 642 29.06 -7.18 15.45
CA ASP A 642 29.68 -7.99 14.42
C ASP A 642 28.94 -9.32 14.38
N GLY A 643 28.35 -9.65 13.23
CA GLY A 643 27.46 -10.79 13.10
C GLY A 643 27.57 -11.48 11.76
N LYS A 644 27.04 -12.69 11.71
CA LYS A 644 27.00 -13.53 10.51
C LYS A 644 25.55 -13.74 10.08
N LEU A 645 25.28 -13.45 8.80
CA LEU A 645 24.06 -13.81 8.10
C LEU A 645 24.29 -15.12 7.35
N VAL A 646 23.34 -16.05 7.47
CA VAL A 646 23.40 -17.35 6.80
C VAL A 646 22.07 -17.59 6.08
N PHE A 647 22.05 -17.34 4.77
CA PHE A 647 20.94 -17.74 3.92
C PHE A 647 21.03 -19.25 3.69
N GLN A 648 19.98 -19.97 4.06
CA GLN A 648 19.89 -21.40 3.79
C GLN A 648 19.74 -21.65 2.28
N ALA A 649 20.02 -22.88 1.83
CA ALA A 649 19.75 -23.24 0.44
C ALA A 649 18.27 -23.02 0.12
N GLY A 650 17.99 -22.27 -0.95
CA GLY A 650 16.65 -21.81 -1.35
C GLY A 650 16.20 -20.46 -0.78
N GLU A 651 16.77 -20.01 0.34
CA GLU A 651 16.36 -18.75 1.00
C GLU A 651 16.96 -17.52 0.31
N THR A 652 16.15 -16.47 0.10
CA THR A 652 16.61 -15.25 -0.63
C THR A 652 16.52 -13.95 0.15
N ALA A 653 15.89 -13.92 1.31
CA ALA A 653 15.70 -12.70 2.08
C ALA A 653 15.83 -12.96 3.58
N LYS A 654 16.37 -11.99 4.31
CA LYS A 654 16.42 -11.97 5.77
C LYS A 654 16.16 -10.57 6.30
N SER A 655 15.34 -10.52 7.34
CA SER A 655 15.20 -9.33 8.19
C SER A 655 16.06 -9.51 9.45
N VAL A 656 16.90 -8.54 9.75
CA VAL A 656 17.86 -8.58 10.86
C VAL A 656 17.53 -7.44 11.79
N SER A 657 17.14 -7.74 13.04
CA SER A 657 16.94 -6.71 14.05
C SER A 657 18.28 -6.17 14.53
N LEU A 658 18.40 -4.83 14.57
CA LEU A 658 19.62 -4.16 15.02
C LEU A 658 19.44 -3.71 16.48
N LYS A 659 19.84 -4.58 17.42
CA LYS A 659 19.96 -4.18 18.83
C LYS A 659 21.36 -3.62 19.06
N ILE A 660 21.52 -2.30 19.00
CA ILE A 660 22.82 -1.64 19.14
C ILE A 660 22.95 -1.08 20.57
N PRO A 661 23.79 -1.65 21.44
CA PRO A 661 24.05 -1.10 22.75
C PRO A 661 24.81 0.23 22.65
N ASP A 662 24.57 1.14 23.60
CA ASP A 662 25.35 2.37 23.81
C ASP A 662 25.35 3.39 22.65
N LEU A 663 24.31 3.41 21.81
CA LEU A 663 24.12 4.43 20.78
C LEU A 663 23.73 5.76 21.45
N ALA A 664 24.58 6.80 21.41
CA ALA A 664 24.18 8.10 21.93
C ALA A 664 23.21 8.80 20.95
N ARG A 665 22.38 9.69 21.50
CA ARG A 665 21.25 10.41 20.86
C ARG A 665 21.59 11.24 19.59
N GLU A 666 22.86 11.32 19.20
CA GLU A 666 23.33 12.08 18.02
C GLU A 666 24.31 11.29 17.13
N ASP A 667 24.58 10.03 17.48
CA ASP A 667 25.59 9.22 16.80
C ASP A 667 25.07 8.74 15.44
N ALA A 668 25.77 9.02 14.34
CA ALA A 668 25.52 8.24 13.13
C ALA A 668 26.12 6.84 13.31
N PHE A 669 25.46 5.81 12.80
CA PHE A 669 26.04 4.47 12.69
C PHE A 669 25.89 3.92 11.29
N LYS A 670 26.90 3.18 10.86
CA LYS A 670 26.97 2.55 9.56
C LYS A 670 26.83 1.05 9.74
N VAL A 671 25.94 0.43 8.97
CA VAL A 671 25.89 -1.02 8.83
C VAL A 671 26.64 -1.40 7.56
N GLU A 672 27.65 -2.26 7.69
CA GLU A 672 28.56 -2.66 6.62
C GLU A 672 28.44 -4.17 6.37
N LEU A 673 28.32 -4.57 5.12
CA LEU A 673 28.57 -5.95 4.68
C LEU A 673 30.05 -6.02 4.27
N VAL A 674 30.81 -6.97 4.83
CA VAL A 674 32.29 -6.95 4.70
C VAL A 674 32.90 -8.23 4.13
N GLU A 675 32.23 -9.37 4.26
CA GLU A 675 32.69 -10.66 3.76
C GLU A 675 31.51 -11.45 3.18
N ALA A 676 31.75 -12.24 2.13
CA ALA A 676 30.78 -13.13 1.52
C ALA A 676 31.39 -14.51 1.24
N VAL A 677 30.62 -15.58 1.44
CA VAL A 677 30.98 -16.96 1.07
C VAL A 677 29.83 -17.56 0.26
N ASN A 678 30.17 -18.25 -0.84
CA ASN A 678 29.21 -18.76 -1.83
C ASN A 678 28.34 -17.66 -2.50
N GLY A 679 28.81 -16.41 -2.45
CA GLY A 679 28.19 -15.24 -3.05
C GLY A 679 29.15 -14.06 -3.09
N GLU A 680 28.69 -12.93 -3.61
CA GLU A 680 29.47 -11.71 -3.73
C GLU A 680 28.66 -10.53 -3.19
N LEU A 681 29.29 -9.63 -2.42
CA LEU A 681 28.64 -8.40 -1.99
C LEU A 681 28.36 -7.50 -3.19
N SER A 682 27.09 -7.17 -3.43
CA SER A 682 26.62 -6.40 -4.58
C SER A 682 25.79 -5.18 -4.14
N GLY A 683 25.79 -4.14 -4.97
CA GLY A 683 25.14 -2.87 -4.62
C GLY A 683 25.90 -2.09 -3.52
N PRO A 684 25.22 -1.26 -2.72
CA PRO A 684 25.82 -0.56 -1.59
C PRO A 684 26.37 -1.57 -0.57
N LYS A 685 27.65 -1.46 -0.23
CA LYS A 685 28.29 -2.32 0.79
C LYS A 685 28.04 -1.84 2.21
N SER A 686 27.56 -0.61 2.36
CA SER A 686 27.21 -0.03 3.64
C SER A 686 26.05 0.92 3.51
N VAL A 687 25.24 0.99 4.56
CA VAL A 687 24.19 2.00 4.70
C VAL A 687 24.48 2.81 5.96
N LEU A 688 24.44 4.14 5.82
CA LEU A 688 24.63 5.07 6.93
C LEU A 688 23.27 5.42 7.50
N PHE A 689 23.16 5.29 8.82
CA PHE A 689 21.99 5.65 9.59
C PHE A 689 22.37 6.73 10.60
N GLN A 690 21.43 7.61 10.92
CA GLN A 690 21.58 8.58 12.00
C GLN A 690 20.81 8.08 13.23
N ALA A 691 21.47 8.03 14.40
CA ALA A 691 20.75 7.85 15.67
C ALA A 691 19.78 9.00 15.87
N GLN A 692 18.59 8.69 16.36
CA GLN A 692 17.52 9.66 16.53
C GLN A 692 17.87 10.73 17.56
N LYS A 693 17.75 12.00 17.15
CA LYS A 693 17.72 13.16 18.03
C LYS A 693 16.33 13.27 18.64
N THR A 694 16.08 12.68 19.81
CA THR A 694 14.84 13.02 20.53
C THR A 694 14.96 14.46 21.08
N GLY A 695 13.89 15.26 21.07
CA GLY A 695 13.94 16.70 21.44
C GLY A 695 14.18 16.96 22.93
N THR A 696 14.64 18.16 23.28
CA THR A 696 14.61 18.70 24.67
C THR A 696 13.26 19.35 24.93
N SER A 697 12.54 18.91 25.97
CA SER A 697 11.31 19.59 26.45
C SER A 697 11.68 20.87 27.20
N LYS A 698 11.05 22.00 26.86
CA LYS A 698 11.14 23.28 27.58
C LYS A 698 9.85 23.49 28.37
N THR A 699 9.95 23.96 29.62
CA THR A 699 8.76 24.32 30.43
C THR A 699 8.61 25.84 30.44
N TRP A 700 7.46 26.36 30.03
CA TRP A 700 7.14 27.79 30.05
C TRP A 700 6.26 28.19 31.21
N ILE A 701 5.28 27.35 31.55
CA ILE A 701 4.47 27.49 32.77
C ILE A 701 4.64 26.20 33.55
N ALA A 702 5.35 26.23 34.67
CA ALA A 702 5.40 25.11 35.59
C ALA A 702 4.08 25.01 36.39
N ALA A 703 3.68 23.80 36.77
CA ALA A 703 2.58 23.61 37.72
C ALA A 703 2.83 24.44 38.99
N LYS A 704 1.77 25.02 39.56
CA LYS A 704 1.84 25.95 40.70
C LYS A 704 2.68 27.20 40.43
N SER A 705 2.66 27.70 39.19
CA SER A 705 3.41 28.91 38.82
C SER A 705 3.00 30.12 39.67
N GLY A 706 3.99 30.89 40.13
CA GLY A 706 3.81 32.13 40.90
C GLY A 706 3.67 33.41 40.05
N GLN A 707 3.63 33.29 38.72
CA GLN A 707 3.76 34.41 37.79
C GLN A 707 2.44 34.82 37.14
N TRP A 708 1.30 34.38 37.68
CA TRP A 708 -0.01 34.72 37.12
C TRP A 708 -0.45 36.11 37.56
N LYS A 709 -0.89 36.93 36.61
CA LYS A 709 -1.73 38.11 36.85
C LYS A 709 -3.18 37.69 36.94
N TRP A 710 -3.95 38.26 37.87
CA TRP A 710 -5.35 37.92 38.03
C TRP A 710 -6.26 39.09 38.44
N LEU A 711 -7.52 38.99 38.04
CA LEU A 711 -8.57 39.96 38.32
C LEU A 711 -9.90 39.25 38.62
N LYS A 712 -10.63 39.73 39.63
CA LYS A 712 -11.97 39.21 39.98
C LYS A 712 -13.00 39.60 38.92
N GLY A 713 -13.88 38.68 38.57
CA GLY A 713 -15.03 38.89 37.70
C GLY A 713 -16.17 39.63 38.38
N ILE A 714 -15.93 40.86 38.83
CA ILE A 714 -16.96 41.79 39.34
C ILE A 714 -17.40 42.82 38.29
N LYS A 715 -16.62 42.91 37.20
CA LYS A 715 -16.86 43.69 35.97
C LYS A 715 -16.03 43.08 34.85
N GLU A 716 -16.26 43.51 33.61
CA GLU A 716 -15.43 43.10 32.47
C GLU A 716 -13.96 43.49 32.65
N ALA A 717 -13.07 42.61 32.22
CA ALA A 717 -11.62 42.79 32.30
C ALA A 717 -11.08 43.90 31.39
N SER A 718 -11.79 44.20 30.29
CA SER A 718 -11.45 45.24 29.33
C SER A 718 -12.68 45.72 28.58
N GLU A 719 -12.55 46.87 27.91
CA GLU A 719 -13.53 47.37 26.93
C GLU A 719 -12.78 47.76 25.65
N PRO A 720 -13.02 47.10 24.50
CA PRO A 720 -13.89 45.94 24.28
C PRO A 720 -13.56 44.69 25.12
N ARG A 721 -14.58 43.85 25.36
CA ARG A 721 -14.53 42.69 26.29
C ARG A 721 -13.39 41.69 26.06
N ASN A 722 -12.89 41.55 24.84
CA ASN A 722 -11.86 40.56 24.48
C ASN A 722 -10.43 41.14 24.40
N GLU A 723 -10.25 42.46 24.57
CA GLU A 723 -8.91 43.06 24.48
C GLU A 723 -7.93 42.48 25.51
N TRP A 724 -8.41 42.12 26.71
CA TRP A 724 -7.56 41.50 27.74
C TRP A 724 -6.99 40.13 27.37
N GLN A 725 -7.35 39.53 26.23
CA GLN A 725 -6.78 38.26 25.75
C GLN A 725 -5.56 38.46 24.86
N LYS A 726 -5.32 39.70 24.39
CA LYS A 726 -4.27 40.03 23.43
C LYS A 726 -2.90 40.17 24.08
N GLN A 727 -1.86 40.02 23.26
CA GLN A 727 -0.45 40.17 23.63
C GLN A 727 -0.16 41.55 24.26
N ASP A 728 -0.71 42.62 23.68
CA ASP A 728 -0.38 44.01 24.02
C ASP A 728 -1.24 44.63 25.13
N PHE A 729 -2.19 43.88 25.70
CA PHE A 729 -3.01 44.38 26.79
C PHE A 729 -2.18 44.61 28.06
N SER A 730 -2.36 45.78 28.69
CA SER A 730 -1.70 46.10 29.94
C SER A 730 -2.48 45.56 31.14
N ASP A 731 -1.98 44.49 31.75
CA ASP A 731 -2.46 43.91 33.00
C ASP A 731 -1.71 44.43 34.23
N ALA A 732 -0.98 45.55 34.10
CA ALA A 732 -0.28 46.19 35.21
C ALA A 732 -1.17 46.46 36.46
N PRO A 733 -2.48 46.80 36.32
CA PRO A 733 -3.38 46.96 37.47
C PRO A 733 -3.82 45.64 38.14
N TRP A 734 -3.49 44.48 37.56
CA TRP A 734 -3.92 43.18 38.06
C TRP A 734 -3.00 42.68 39.16
N THR A 735 -3.57 41.92 40.09
CA THR A 735 -2.83 41.35 41.22
C THR A 735 -1.99 40.18 40.73
N THR A 736 -0.79 39.98 41.28
CA THR A 736 -0.01 38.75 41.02
C THR A 736 -0.43 37.66 42.01
N GLY A 737 -0.54 36.42 41.54
CA GLY A 737 -0.92 35.27 42.34
C GLY A 737 -0.18 34.00 41.93
N THR A 738 -0.16 33.04 42.84
CA THR A 738 0.40 31.71 42.64
C THR A 738 -0.73 30.70 42.45
N ALA A 739 -0.66 29.90 41.39
CA ALA A 739 -1.56 28.77 41.20
C ALA A 739 -1.25 27.65 42.24
N PRO A 740 -2.23 26.82 42.65
CA PRO A 740 -3.61 26.81 42.21
C PRO A 740 -4.44 27.97 42.77
N PHE A 741 -5.34 28.52 41.96
CA PHE A 741 -6.33 29.53 42.35
C PHE A 741 -7.62 28.86 42.79
N GLY A 742 -8.25 29.31 43.88
CA GLY A 742 -9.47 28.64 44.32
C GLY A 742 -9.96 28.98 45.73
N TYR A 743 -10.95 28.25 46.21
CA TYR A 743 -11.39 28.21 47.61
C TYR A 743 -12.08 26.88 47.90
N GLY A 744 -12.31 26.55 49.18
CA GLY A 744 -13.06 25.35 49.58
C GLY A 744 -12.31 24.03 49.45
N ARG A 745 -11.04 24.04 48.98
CA ARG A 745 -10.19 22.84 48.81
C ARG A 745 -8.79 23.04 49.40
N GLU A 746 -8.17 21.92 49.81
CA GLU A 746 -6.77 21.91 50.25
C GLU A 746 -5.81 22.15 49.06
N GLY A 747 -4.64 22.73 49.33
CA GLY A 747 -3.59 22.92 48.31
C GLY A 747 -3.70 24.18 47.46
N VAL A 748 -4.79 24.96 47.59
CA VAL A 748 -4.93 26.30 46.97
C VAL A 748 -3.85 27.25 47.49
N GLN A 749 -3.17 27.95 46.59
CA GLN A 749 -2.14 28.93 46.92
C GLN A 749 -2.70 30.36 46.88
N THR A 750 -3.45 30.72 45.83
CA THR A 750 -4.18 31.99 45.79
C THR A 750 -5.63 31.78 46.18
N ALA A 751 -5.92 32.08 47.45
CA ALA A 751 -7.24 31.89 48.04
C ALA A 751 -8.23 32.99 47.63
N LEU A 752 -9.36 32.57 47.06
CA LEU A 752 -10.49 33.40 46.61
C LEU A 752 -11.66 33.29 47.59
N ASN A 753 -11.36 33.41 48.89
CA ASN A 753 -12.34 33.14 49.98
C ASN A 753 -13.56 34.07 49.95
N ASP A 754 -13.49 35.20 49.25
CA ASP A 754 -14.58 36.16 49.09
C ASP A 754 -15.40 35.97 47.81
N MET A 755 -15.11 34.92 47.02
CA MET A 755 -15.84 34.59 45.79
C MET A 755 -17.25 34.08 46.07
N ARG A 756 -17.40 33.24 47.10
CA ARG A 756 -18.68 32.66 47.48
C ARG A 756 -19.70 33.75 47.79
N SER A 757 -20.84 33.65 47.12
CA SER A 757 -21.98 34.57 47.09
C SER A 757 -21.69 35.96 46.53
N ASN A 758 -20.56 36.18 45.87
CA ASN A 758 -20.12 37.51 45.42
C ASN A 758 -19.90 37.59 43.89
N TYR A 759 -19.05 36.75 43.32
CA TYR A 759 -18.74 36.70 41.89
C TYR A 759 -18.55 35.26 41.40
N THR A 760 -18.68 35.04 40.09
CA THR A 760 -18.64 33.69 39.50
C THR A 760 -17.45 33.44 38.58
N THR A 761 -16.62 34.45 38.30
CA THR A 761 -15.49 34.28 37.39
C THR A 761 -14.21 34.96 37.88
N VAL A 762 -13.07 34.52 37.34
CA VAL A 762 -11.75 35.11 37.54
C VAL A 762 -11.00 35.15 36.21
N TYR A 763 -10.38 36.27 35.91
CA TYR A 763 -9.48 36.43 34.77
C TYR A 763 -8.05 36.19 35.21
N LEU A 764 -7.29 35.41 34.46
CA LEU A 764 -5.88 35.10 34.69
C LEU A 764 -5.06 35.40 33.42
N ARG A 765 -3.83 35.88 33.57
CA ARG A 765 -2.87 36.11 32.49
C ARG A 765 -1.47 35.66 32.91
N HIS A 766 -0.72 35.06 32.00
CA HIS A 766 0.66 34.62 32.22
C HIS A 766 1.49 34.89 30.97
N GLU A 767 2.69 35.42 31.16
CA GLU A 767 3.62 35.76 30.08
C GLU A 767 4.61 34.61 29.84
N ILE A 768 4.76 34.22 28.58
CA ILE A 768 5.76 33.23 28.14
C ILE A 768 6.66 33.84 27.06
N GLU A 769 7.92 33.42 27.04
CA GLU A 769 8.90 33.88 26.04
C GLU A 769 9.35 32.72 25.15
N LEU A 770 9.22 32.92 23.83
CA LEU A 770 9.42 31.89 22.81
C LEU A 770 10.61 32.22 21.89
N ASP A 771 11.48 31.25 21.64
CA ASP A 771 12.71 31.45 20.85
C ASP A 771 12.43 31.46 19.33
N SER A 772 11.57 30.56 18.85
CA SER A 772 11.03 30.53 17.48
C SER A 772 9.88 29.51 17.37
N PRO A 773 8.64 29.96 17.05
CA PRO A 773 7.48 29.07 16.91
C PRO A 773 7.69 27.93 15.91
N ASP A 774 8.42 28.18 14.81
CA ASP A 774 8.66 27.20 13.74
C ASP A 774 9.57 26.03 14.17
N SER A 775 10.34 26.21 15.24
CA SER A 775 11.30 25.22 15.76
C SER A 775 10.81 24.47 17.01
N MET A 776 9.62 24.82 17.50
CA MET A 776 9.11 24.42 18.80
C MET A 776 8.28 23.14 18.79
N GLY A 777 7.80 22.70 17.62
CA GLY A 777 7.01 21.48 17.52
C GLY A 777 5.57 21.66 18.01
N SER A 778 5.24 21.08 19.16
CA SER A 778 3.93 21.14 19.82
C SER A 778 4.00 21.73 21.24
N LEU A 779 2.97 22.48 21.60
CA LEU A 779 2.71 22.95 22.95
C LEU A 779 1.81 21.95 23.67
N GLN A 780 2.22 21.52 24.85
CA GLN A 780 1.46 20.64 25.73
C GLN A 780 0.92 21.42 26.93
N PHE A 781 -0.39 21.46 27.05
CA PHE A 781 -1.13 22.05 28.16
C PHE A 781 -1.62 20.93 29.07
N HIS A 782 -1.49 21.13 30.38
CA HIS A 782 -2.07 20.25 31.39
C HIS A 782 -2.65 21.12 32.51
N THR A 783 -3.95 20.95 32.79
CA THR A 783 -4.73 21.78 33.71
C THR A 783 -5.53 20.92 34.68
N THR A 784 -5.44 21.24 35.96
CA THR A 784 -6.38 20.77 36.99
C THR A 784 -7.39 21.87 37.27
N TYR A 785 -8.69 21.64 37.13
CA TYR A 785 -9.71 22.69 37.19
C TYR A 785 -11.03 22.26 37.85
N ASP A 786 -11.75 23.25 38.38
CA ASP A 786 -13.08 23.16 38.99
C ASP A 786 -13.68 24.60 39.06
N ASP A 787 -14.75 24.96 38.36
CA ASP A 787 -15.69 24.11 37.61
C ASP A 787 -15.41 24.10 36.09
N GLY A 788 -15.06 25.25 35.49
CA GLY A 788 -14.85 25.38 34.04
C GLY A 788 -14.01 26.59 33.65
N PHE A 789 -13.39 26.58 32.47
CA PHE A 789 -12.49 27.65 32.03
C PHE A 789 -12.44 27.79 30.51
N ALA A 790 -12.00 28.95 30.03
CA ALA A 790 -11.54 29.14 28.66
C ALA A 790 -10.12 29.69 28.65
N ILE A 791 -9.31 29.27 27.69
CA ILE A 791 -7.89 29.62 27.56
C ILE A 791 -7.60 30.16 26.16
N TRP A 792 -6.79 31.22 26.08
CA TRP A 792 -6.32 31.86 24.86
C TRP A 792 -4.80 31.97 24.86
N ILE A 793 -4.19 31.93 23.67
CA ILE A 793 -2.83 32.42 23.44
C ILE A 793 -2.93 33.58 22.46
N ASN A 794 -2.52 34.79 22.88
CA ASN A 794 -2.62 36.01 22.07
C ASN A 794 -3.94 36.01 21.30
N GLU A 795 -5.07 36.23 21.96
CA GLU A 795 -6.43 36.24 21.37
C GLU A 795 -6.95 34.99 20.64
N PHE A 796 -6.10 34.00 20.33
CA PHE A 796 -6.54 32.73 19.75
C PHE A 796 -7.11 31.84 20.85
N GLU A 797 -8.42 31.60 20.80
CA GLU A 797 -9.10 30.70 21.74
C GLU A 797 -8.65 29.27 21.51
N LEU A 798 -7.93 28.73 22.49
CA LEU A 798 -7.27 27.44 22.42
C LEU A 798 -8.17 26.32 22.94
N ALA A 799 -8.89 26.56 24.03
CA ALA A 799 -9.88 25.64 24.55
C ALA A 799 -10.93 26.33 25.42
N ARG A 800 -12.10 25.70 25.52
CA ARG A 800 -13.22 26.11 26.37
C ARG A 800 -13.80 24.87 27.03
N ILE A 801 -13.69 24.71 28.33
CA ILE A 801 -14.04 23.47 29.02
C ILE A 801 -15.09 23.77 30.10
N GLY A 802 -16.23 23.08 30.05
CA GLY A 802 -17.31 23.24 31.02
C GLY A 802 -18.07 24.57 30.94
N LEU A 803 -18.07 25.24 29.77
CA LEU A 803 -18.71 26.55 29.55
C LEU A 803 -19.76 26.52 28.42
N PRO A 804 -20.76 27.42 28.42
CA PRO A 804 -21.75 27.51 27.34
C PRO A 804 -21.14 28.05 26.03
N ALA A 805 -21.82 27.78 24.91
CA ALA A 805 -21.53 28.41 23.63
C ALA A 805 -21.91 29.91 23.66
N GLY A 806 -21.19 30.74 22.90
CA GLY A 806 -21.44 32.19 22.80
C GLY A 806 -20.50 33.04 23.64
N GLU A 807 -20.92 34.28 23.96
CA GLU A 807 -20.11 35.24 24.71
C GLU A 807 -19.85 34.79 26.16
N LEU A 808 -18.68 35.18 26.68
CA LEU A 808 -18.22 34.86 28.03
C LEU A 808 -18.13 36.13 28.89
N PRO A 809 -19.25 36.62 29.45
CA PRO A 809 -19.25 37.83 30.28
C PRO A 809 -18.65 37.58 31.67
N PHE A 810 -18.26 38.65 32.36
CA PHE A 810 -17.69 38.59 33.72
C PHE A 810 -18.59 37.89 34.75
N ASN A 811 -19.91 37.88 34.56
CA ASN A 811 -20.88 37.23 35.44
C ASN A 811 -21.39 35.89 34.87
N GLY A 812 -20.70 35.35 33.87
CA GLY A 812 -20.97 34.05 33.28
C GLY A 812 -20.75 32.92 34.28
N ARG A 813 -21.15 31.70 33.89
CA ARG A 813 -21.12 30.53 34.75
C ARG A 813 -20.69 29.29 33.97
N ALA A 814 -20.03 28.36 34.68
CA ALA A 814 -19.83 27.01 34.17
C ALA A 814 -21.17 26.26 34.11
N ILE A 815 -21.27 25.27 33.22
CA ILE A 815 -22.49 24.46 32.99
C ILE A 815 -22.50 23.16 33.78
N GLU A 816 -21.36 22.75 34.32
CA GLU A 816 -21.17 21.47 35.02
C GLU A 816 -20.35 21.69 36.29
N SER A 817 -20.71 21.00 37.38
CA SER A 817 -19.96 20.95 38.63
C SER A 817 -19.72 19.49 39.03
N ASP A 818 -18.58 19.20 39.65
CA ASP A 818 -18.23 17.87 40.12
C ASP A 818 -17.67 17.91 41.56
N PHE A 819 -17.60 16.75 42.23
CA PHE A 819 -17.13 16.67 43.62
C PHE A 819 -15.61 16.80 43.76
N ALA A 820 -14.85 16.54 42.69
CA ALA A 820 -13.39 16.61 42.65
C ALA A 820 -12.89 17.43 41.46
N PRO A 821 -11.72 18.10 41.57
CA PRO A 821 -11.10 18.79 40.43
C PRO A 821 -10.86 17.82 39.28
N ARG A 822 -11.11 18.30 38.07
CA ARG A 822 -10.96 17.56 36.82
C ARG A 822 -9.63 17.87 36.17
N GLU A 823 -9.13 16.93 35.39
CA GLU A 823 -7.92 17.12 34.59
C GLU A 823 -8.30 17.37 33.12
N TRP A 824 -7.63 18.32 32.50
CA TRP A 824 -7.68 18.57 31.07
C TRP A 824 -6.27 18.66 30.51
N SER A 825 -6.04 18.08 29.33
CA SER A 825 -4.76 18.21 28.64
C SER A 825 -4.96 18.33 27.13
N ALA A 826 -4.09 19.08 26.48
CA ALA A 826 -4.06 19.22 25.02
C ALA A 826 -2.62 19.30 24.52
N VAL A 827 -2.37 18.69 23.36
CA VAL A 827 -1.12 18.83 22.61
C VAL A 827 -1.47 19.50 21.29
N ILE A 828 -0.88 20.68 21.04
CA ILE A 828 -1.23 21.51 19.90
C ILE A 828 0.05 21.89 19.16
N PRO A 829 0.22 21.50 17.88
CA PRO A 829 1.35 21.95 17.08
C PRO A 829 1.44 23.48 17.08
N ALA A 830 2.61 24.04 17.37
CA ALA A 830 2.84 25.48 17.44
C ALA A 830 2.46 26.16 16.11
N ALA A 831 2.75 25.51 14.97
CA ALA A 831 2.34 25.97 13.65
C ALA A 831 0.81 26.10 13.44
N LYS A 832 -0.01 25.51 14.32
CA LYS A 832 -1.47 25.58 14.27
C LYS A 832 -2.08 26.66 15.17
N ILE A 833 -1.27 27.46 15.87
CA ILE A 833 -1.72 28.62 16.65
C ILE A 833 -1.26 29.89 15.91
N PRO A 834 -2.11 30.49 15.06
CA PRO A 834 -1.70 31.57 14.15
C PRO A 834 -1.25 32.85 14.86
N SER A 835 -1.61 33.00 16.13
CA SER A 835 -1.27 34.16 16.96
C SER A 835 0.06 34.02 17.70
N LEU A 836 0.72 32.85 17.64
CA LEU A 836 2.04 32.66 18.22
C LEU A 836 3.07 33.52 17.48
N THR A 837 3.87 34.26 18.24
CA THR A 837 4.96 35.07 17.71
C THR A 837 6.28 34.69 18.36
N THR A 838 7.39 34.97 17.68
CA THR A 838 8.71 34.91 18.31
C THR A 838 8.81 35.98 19.40
N GLY A 839 9.31 35.61 20.58
CA GLY A 839 9.40 36.48 21.75
C GLY A 839 8.21 36.36 22.69
N LYS A 840 7.73 37.49 23.19
CA LYS A 840 6.65 37.57 24.21
C LYS A 840 5.32 37.04 23.66
N ASN A 841 4.68 36.16 24.42
CA ASN A 841 3.30 35.69 24.18
C ASN A 841 2.53 35.66 25.51
N ILE A 842 1.21 35.79 25.45
CA ILE A 842 0.35 35.76 26.63
C ILE A 842 -0.58 34.56 26.59
N VAL A 843 -0.56 33.78 27.68
CA VAL A 843 -1.59 32.79 28.00
C VAL A 843 -2.64 33.47 28.88
N ALA A 844 -3.87 33.60 28.39
CA ALA A 844 -4.98 34.21 29.09
C ALA A 844 -6.02 33.13 29.46
N VAL A 845 -6.57 33.16 30.68
CA VAL A 845 -7.59 32.22 31.14
C VAL A 845 -8.77 32.97 31.75
N HIS A 846 -10.00 32.58 31.41
CA HIS A 846 -11.21 33.01 32.08
C HIS A 846 -11.79 31.80 32.81
N LEU A 847 -11.69 31.81 34.13
CA LEU A 847 -12.11 30.74 35.04
C LEU A 847 -13.52 31.02 35.56
N PHE A 848 -14.35 29.98 35.65
CA PHE A 848 -15.76 30.07 36.01
C PHE A 848 -16.13 29.07 37.08
N ASN A 849 -17.00 29.53 37.97
CA ASN A 849 -17.76 28.70 38.89
C ASN A 849 -19.18 28.49 38.34
N THR A 850 -19.83 27.39 38.72
CA THR A 850 -21.20 27.06 38.29
C THR A 850 -22.26 27.94 38.94
N ARG A 851 -22.07 28.33 40.21
CA ARG A 851 -23.07 29.11 40.97
C ARG A 851 -22.39 30.09 41.91
N PRO A 852 -23.02 31.24 42.21
CA PRO A 852 -22.48 32.18 43.18
C PRO A 852 -22.25 31.54 44.55
N ASP A 853 -23.13 30.65 45.02
CA ASP A 853 -23.06 30.02 46.35
C ASP A 853 -22.27 28.70 46.39
N SER A 854 -21.57 28.35 45.29
CA SER A 854 -20.76 27.14 45.17
C SER A 854 -19.76 27.00 46.30
N THR A 855 -19.46 25.76 46.66
CA THR A 855 -18.63 25.42 47.81
C THR A 855 -17.13 25.55 47.54
N ASP A 856 -16.73 25.54 46.28
CA ASP A 856 -15.35 25.38 45.85
C ASP A 856 -15.10 25.96 44.44
N LEU A 857 -13.80 26.17 44.17
CA LEU A 857 -13.22 26.50 42.86
C LEU A 857 -11.75 26.04 42.90
N PHE A 858 -11.20 25.58 41.78
CA PHE A 858 -9.80 25.21 41.65
C PHE A 858 -9.28 25.45 40.22
N PHE A 859 -8.06 25.96 40.07
CA PHE A 859 -7.40 26.04 38.76
C PHE A 859 -5.87 26.08 38.89
N ASP A 860 -5.18 25.16 38.22
CA ASP A 860 -3.73 25.16 37.98
C ASP A 860 -3.46 24.77 36.53
N LEU A 861 -2.46 25.38 35.90
CA LEU A 861 -2.07 25.13 34.51
C LEU A 861 -0.56 25.00 34.42
N SER A 862 -0.12 23.99 33.67
CA SER A 862 1.25 23.86 33.17
C SER A 862 1.29 23.84 31.64
N LEU A 863 2.36 24.41 31.09
CA LEU A 863 2.65 24.53 29.67
C LEU A 863 4.10 24.16 29.39
N THR A 864 4.28 23.12 28.58
CA THR A 864 5.59 22.59 28.14
C THR A 864 5.64 22.49 26.61
N SER A 865 6.84 22.34 26.03
CA SER A 865 6.98 21.83 24.66
C SER A 865 7.29 20.35 24.64
N SER A 866 6.74 19.71 23.62
CA SER A 866 7.42 18.64 22.90
C SER A 866 7.86 19.22 21.56
N GLN A 867 9.15 19.21 21.24
CA GLN A 867 9.50 19.33 19.81
C GLN A 867 8.76 18.17 19.13
N SER A 868 7.95 18.45 18.10
CA SER A 868 7.21 17.46 17.35
C SER A 868 8.26 16.72 16.55
N THR A 869 8.82 15.73 17.21
CA THR A 869 9.53 14.67 16.54
C THR A 869 8.48 13.93 15.72
N ASP A 870 8.85 13.70 14.48
CA ASP A 870 8.30 12.68 13.61
C ASP A 870 9.50 11.72 13.46
N ALA A 871 9.72 10.95 14.52
CA ALA A 871 10.97 10.26 14.78
C ALA A 871 11.21 9.12 13.79
N ASP A 872 10.15 8.59 13.20
CA ASP A 872 10.19 7.62 12.10
C ASP A 872 9.96 8.25 10.71
N SER A 873 9.72 9.57 10.64
CA SER A 873 9.63 10.39 9.42
C SER A 873 8.48 9.99 8.50
N ASP A 874 7.37 9.57 9.09
CA ASP A 874 6.18 9.10 8.41
C ASP A 874 5.11 10.22 8.22
N LYS A 875 5.40 11.42 8.74
CA LYS A 875 4.56 12.64 8.76
C LYS A 875 3.41 12.61 9.77
N LEU A 876 3.39 11.64 10.68
CA LEU A 876 2.65 11.72 11.93
C LEU A 876 3.55 12.34 13.02
N PRO A 877 2.98 13.10 13.97
CA PRO A 877 3.74 13.54 15.13
C PRO A 877 3.84 12.44 16.19
N ASP A 878 5.02 12.23 16.78
CA ASP A 878 5.26 11.20 17.80
C ASP A 878 4.26 11.25 18.95
N GLU A 879 3.88 12.45 19.44
CA GLU A 879 2.90 12.58 20.52
C GLU A 879 1.49 12.14 20.09
N TRP A 880 1.16 12.32 18.81
CA TRP A 880 -0.08 11.84 18.22
C TRP A 880 -0.05 10.31 18.11
N GLU A 881 1.05 9.75 17.63
CA GLU A 881 1.28 8.30 17.58
C GLU A 881 1.35 7.68 18.98
N GLN A 882 1.91 8.40 19.95
CA GLN A 882 2.02 7.92 21.32
C GLN A 882 0.64 7.76 21.97
N ARG A 883 -0.40 8.48 21.50
CA ARG A 883 -1.79 8.24 21.92
C ARG A 883 -2.28 6.90 21.40
N VAL A 884 -1.92 6.53 20.19
CA VAL A 884 -2.21 5.25 19.57
C VAL A 884 -1.50 4.13 20.35
N VAL A 885 -0.20 4.27 20.59
CA VAL A 885 0.62 3.34 21.40
C VAL A 885 0.06 3.17 22.83
N ARG A 886 -0.36 4.28 23.47
CA ARG A 886 -0.88 4.24 24.85
C ARG A 886 -2.34 3.80 24.92
N ALA A 887 -3.11 3.88 23.84
CA ALA A 887 -4.50 3.46 23.85
C ALA A 887 -4.63 1.96 24.07
N LYS A 888 -3.65 1.18 23.60
CA LYS A 888 -3.60 -0.27 23.76
C LYS A 888 -2.19 -0.77 24.12
N PRO A 889 -1.70 -0.54 25.37
CA PRO A 889 -0.30 -0.84 25.74
C PRO A 889 0.12 -2.32 25.68
N GLU A 890 -0.83 -3.22 25.41
CA GLU A 890 -0.66 -4.68 25.36
C GLU A 890 -0.78 -5.20 23.91
N ASP A 891 -0.76 -4.30 22.92
CA ASP A 891 -0.82 -4.59 21.48
C ASP A 891 0.54 -4.63 20.80
N ALA A 892 0.52 -4.96 19.51
CA ALA A 892 1.76 -4.96 18.72
C ALA A 892 2.18 -3.52 18.34
N VAL A 893 1.37 -2.50 18.65
CA VAL A 893 1.69 -1.07 18.53
C VAL A 893 2.37 -0.63 19.82
N SER A 894 3.59 -1.14 19.99
CA SER A 894 4.38 -1.01 21.21
C SER A 894 5.18 0.29 21.28
N ASN A 895 5.38 0.94 20.14
CA ASN A 895 6.10 2.19 20.00
C ASN A 895 5.57 3.00 18.81
N ILE A 896 5.95 4.27 18.72
CA ILE A 896 5.47 5.22 17.71
C ILE A 896 5.67 4.70 16.27
N ALA A 897 6.79 4.05 15.96
CA ALA A 897 7.06 3.52 14.62
C ALA A 897 6.16 2.34 14.20
N ASP A 898 5.37 1.81 15.12
CA ASP A 898 4.33 0.82 14.84
C ASP A 898 3.00 1.49 14.42
N VAL A 899 2.89 2.83 14.49
CA VAL A 899 1.70 3.63 14.15
C VAL A 899 1.86 4.19 12.74
N LEU A 900 1.41 3.48 11.70
CA LEU A 900 1.65 3.94 10.34
C LEU A 900 0.63 5.01 9.89
N PRO A 901 0.98 5.94 8.98
CA PRO A 901 0.06 6.99 8.50
C PRO A 901 -1.12 6.44 7.71
N SER A 902 -0.96 5.23 7.14
CA SER A 902 -1.98 4.52 6.38
C SER A 902 -2.90 3.66 7.24
N ASP A 903 -2.55 3.38 8.48
CA ASP A 903 -3.35 2.53 9.35
C ASP A 903 -4.60 3.27 9.83
N ASP A 904 -5.62 2.54 10.26
CA ASP A 904 -6.86 3.05 10.83
C ASP A 904 -7.02 2.36 12.19
N PHE A 905 -6.41 2.95 13.22
CA PHE A 905 -6.22 2.24 14.50
C PHE A 905 -7.53 1.98 15.24
N ASP A 906 -8.50 2.90 15.12
CA ASP A 906 -9.80 2.77 15.76
C ASP A 906 -10.88 2.14 14.86
N GLY A 907 -10.64 2.04 13.55
CA GLY A 907 -11.46 1.30 12.61
C GLY A 907 -12.64 2.08 12.06
N ASP A 908 -12.60 3.41 12.09
CA ASP A 908 -13.71 4.26 11.68
C ASP A 908 -13.75 4.61 10.17
N GLY A 909 -12.79 4.07 9.41
CA GLY A 909 -12.66 4.24 7.97
C GLY A 909 -11.82 5.44 7.56
N LEU A 910 -11.18 6.14 8.50
CA LEU A 910 -10.27 7.25 8.25
C LEU A 910 -8.84 6.82 8.66
N ALA A 911 -7.89 6.83 7.72
CA ALA A 911 -6.50 6.51 8.07
C ALA A 911 -5.89 7.57 9.00
N ASN A 912 -4.94 7.18 9.84
CA ASN A 912 -4.22 7.98 10.83
C ASN A 912 -3.78 9.35 10.30
N ARG A 913 -3.21 9.42 9.08
CA ARG A 913 -2.84 10.70 8.44
C ARG A 913 -4.03 11.63 8.17
N TRP A 914 -5.15 11.03 7.79
CA TRP A 914 -6.39 11.76 7.52
C TRP A 914 -7.09 12.13 8.81
N GLU A 915 -6.93 11.34 9.85
CA GLU A 915 -7.39 11.69 11.19
C GLU A 915 -6.65 12.87 11.78
N LEU A 916 -5.31 12.84 11.70
CA LEU A 916 -4.46 13.96 12.03
C LEU A 916 -4.88 15.23 11.26
N ALA A 917 -5.04 15.11 9.94
CA ALA A 917 -5.49 16.22 9.10
C ALA A 917 -6.89 16.70 9.50
N ALA A 918 -7.84 15.80 9.70
CA ALA A 918 -9.23 16.09 10.04
C ALA A 918 -9.44 16.57 11.49
N GLY A 919 -8.44 16.38 12.37
CA GLY A 919 -8.59 16.65 13.80
C GLY A 919 -9.54 15.66 14.48
N THR A 920 -9.60 14.42 13.99
CA THR A 920 -10.31 13.31 14.63
C THR A 920 -9.37 12.63 15.63
N ASP A 921 -9.93 11.81 16.51
CA ASP A 921 -9.21 11.16 17.60
C ASP A 921 -8.91 9.72 17.19
N PRO A 922 -7.63 9.35 16.97
CA PRO A 922 -7.26 8.08 16.34
C PRO A 922 -7.50 6.83 17.16
N VAL A 923 -8.11 6.99 18.32
CA VAL A 923 -8.41 5.91 19.25
C VAL A 923 -9.90 5.90 19.61
N ASN A 924 -10.72 6.70 18.91
CA ASN A 924 -12.14 6.88 19.14
C ASN A 924 -12.94 6.80 17.83
N PRO A 925 -13.56 5.64 17.55
CA PRO A 925 -14.16 5.37 16.24
C PRO A 925 -15.45 6.15 15.93
N PHE A 926 -15.90 6.97 16.87
CA PHE A 926 -17.03 7.89 16.67
C PHE A 926 -16.55 9.29 16.29
N SER A 927 -15.25 9.47 16.14
CA SER A 927 -14.63 10.77 15.89
C SER A 927 -14.55 11.10 14.39
N ALA A 928 -14.62 10.13 13.47
CA ALA A 928 -14.67 10.33 12.02
C ALA A 928 -15.65 11.42 11.56
N ILE A 929 -15.19 12.21 10.58
CA ILE A 929 -16.04 13.18 9.88
C ILE A 929 -16.81 12.45 8.79
N ARG A 930 -18.14 12.43 8.88
CA ARG A 930 -19.02 11.80 7.89
C ARG A 930 -20.06 12.79 7.37
N LEU A 931 -20.13 12.93 6.04
CA LEU A 931 -21.19 13.68 5.36
C LEU A 931 -22.41 12.78 5.17
N LYS A 932 -23.52 13.13 5.80
CA LYS A 932 -24.80 12.40 5.73
C LYS A 932 -25.80 13.21 4.91
N ALA A 933 -26.57 12.52 4.06
CA ALA A 933 -27.75 13.10 3.42
C ALA A 933 -28.99 12.57 4.13
N GLU A 934 -29.86 13.47 4.58
CA GLU A 934 -31.12 13.12 5.23
C GLU A 934 -32.30 13.73 4.50
N ARG A 935 -33.41 13.00 4.43
CA ARG A 935 -34.67 13.47 3.86
C ARG A 935 -35.79 13.24 4.87
N GLY A 936 -36.30 14.31 5.45
CA GLY A 936 -37.51 14.28 6.26
C GLY A 936 -38.75 14.03 5.41
N LEU A 937 -39.81 13.47 6.00
CA LEU A 937 -41.07 13.17 5.31
C LEU A 937 -41.74 14.42 4.70
N ASP A 938 -41.50 15.61 5.26
CA ASP A 938 -42.09 16.90 4.84
C ASP A 938 -41.07 18.05 4.68
N ALA A 939 -39.76 17.75 4.61
CA ALA A 939 -38.68 18.75 4.54
C ALA A 939 -37.78 18.56 3.31
N PRO A 940 -37.19 19.63 2.75
CA PRO A 940 -36.20 19.52 1.68
C PRO A 940 -35.01 18.67 2.16
N PRO A 941 -34.40 17.85 1.28
CA PRO A 941 -33.27 17.03 1.67
C PRO A 941 -32.11 17.92 2.14
N GLN A 942 -31.36 17.47 3.14
CA GLN A 942 -30.26 18.23 3.75
C GLN A 942 -28.99 17.39 3.83
N LEU A 943 -27.84 18.04 3.71
CA LEU A 943 -26.54 17.48 4.05
C LEU A 943 -26.16 17.89 5.46
N GLN A 944 -25.60 16.97 6.24
CA GLN A 944 -25.10 17.26 7.58
C GLN A 944 -23.80 16.52 7.91
N TRP A 945 -22.96 17.13 8.74
CA TRP A 945 -21.73 16.51 9.27
C TRP A 945 -21.31 17.16 10.59
N GLN A 946 -20.62 16.40 11.43
CA GLN A 946 -19.98 16.92 12.64
C GLN A 946 -18.67 17.63 12.25
N ALA A 947 -18.68 18.95 12.24
CA ALA A 947 -17.51 19.74 11.88
C ALA A 947 -16.58 19.88 13.10
N LYS A 948 -15.29 19.65 12.89
CA LYS A 948 -14.29 19.63 13.96
C LYS A 948 -13.78 21.03 14.31
N PRO A 949 -13.34 21.24 15.56
CA PRO A 949 -12.79 22.51 15.98
C PRO A 949 -11.60 22.95 15.09
N HIS A 950 -11.51 24.23 14.77
CA HIS A 950 -10.43 24.86 14.01
C HIS A 950 -10.22 24.32 12.58
N ARG A 951 -11.21 23.61 12.01
CA ARG A 951 -11.16 23.09 10.64
C ARG A 951 -12.04 23.90 9.69
N VAL A 952 -11.52 24.15 8.49
CA VAL A 952 -12.22 24.85 7.40
C VAL A 952 -12.68 23.82 6.38
N TYR A 953 -13.93 23.92 5.94
CA TYR A 953 -14.53 22.96 5.01
C TYR A 953 -15.04 23.67 3.75
N GLN A 954 -14.92 22.98 2.62
CA GLN A 954 -15.59 23.31 1.36
C GLN A 954 -16.57 22.17 1.03
N LEU A 955 -17.85 22.50 0.90
CA LEU A 955 -18.80 21.60 0.25
C LEU A 955 -18.61 21.74 -1.25
N GLN A 956 -18.28 20.63 -1.90
CA GLN A 956 -18.09 20.58 -3.34
C GLN A 956 -19.16 19.71 -3.99
N GLY A 957 -19.54 20.07 -5.22
CA GLY A 957 -20.52 19.36 -6.03
C GLY A 957 -20.02 19.11 -7.44
N LYS A 958 -20.55 18.05 -8.04
CA LYS A 958 -20.47 17.85 -9.50
C LYS A 958 -21.69 17.10 -10.02
N SER A 959 -21.98 17.26 -11.31
CA SER A 959 -23.16 16.68 -11.95
C SER A 959 -23.05 15.18 -12.23
N ARG A 960 -21.83 14.66 -12.42
CA ARG A 960 -21.55 13.23 -12.69
C ARG A 960 -20.22 12.75 -12.09
N LEU A 961 -20.15 11.47 -11.69
CA LEU A 961 -18.94 10.82 -11.15
C LEU A 961 -17.87 10.47 -12.19
N ALA A 962 -17.81 11.17 -13.32
CA ALA A 962 -16.73 10.99 -14.29
C ALA A 962 -15.44 11.70 -13.81
N ALA A 963 -14.27 11.10 -14.06
CA ALA A 963 -12.96 11.61 -13.63
C ALA A 963 -12.58 12.94 -14.30
N ASP A 964 -13.11 13.21 -15.50
CA ASP A 964 -12.88 14.41 -16.30
C ASP A 964 -13.69 15.64 -15.85
N THR A 965 -14.68 15.43 -14.97
CA THR A 965 -15.61 16.48 -14.56
C THR A 965 -15.13 17.08 -13.24
N PRO A 966 -14.71 18.36 -13.22
CA PRO A 966 -14.12 18.97 -12.04
C PRO A 966 -15.15 19.11 -10.90
N TRP A 967 -14.65 19.05 -9.67
CA TRP A 967 -15.45 19.38 -8.48
C TRP A 967 -15.53 20.89 -8.32
N GLU A 968 -16.73 21.44 -8.31
CA GLU A 968 -16.96 22.87 -8.06
C GLU A 968 -17.21 23.11 -6.58
N THR A 969 -16.60 24.16 -6.02
CA THR A 969 -16.89 24.59 -4.65
C THR A 969 -18.26 25.27 -4.62
N LEU A 970 -19.22 24.64 -3.94
CA LEU A 970 -20.58 25.15 -3.77
C LEU A 970 -20.67 26.11 -2.59
N GLN A 971 -19.97 25.81 -1.50
CA GLN A 971 -19.95 26.63 -0.29
C GLN A 971 -18.66 26.42 0.50
N GLN A 972 -18.16 27.47 1.14
CA GLN A 972 -17.04 27.42 2.09
C GLN A 972 -17.51 27.82 3.48
N PHE A 973 -17.12 27.06 4.50
CA PHE A 973 -17.54 27.24 5.89
C PHE A 973 -16.44 27.88 6.72
N GLN A 974 -16.83 28.76 7.63
CA GLN A 974 -15.93 29.34 8.63
C GLN A 974 -15.56 28.27 9.69
N PRO A 975 -14.35 28.34 10.27
CA PRO A 975 -13.91 27.41 11.30
C PRO A 975 -14.79 27.50 12.55
N ILE A 976 -14.95 26.37 13.24
CA ILE A 976 -15.71 26.26 14.49
C ILE A 976 -14.76 26.28 15.67
N PHE A 977 -15.08 27.02 16.72
CA PHE A 977 -14.27 27.12 17.94
C PHE A 977 -14.89 26.38 19.13
N ALA A 978 -15.99 25.65 18.91
CA ALA A 978 -16.61 24.82 19.93
C ALA A 978 -15.73 23.60 20.24
N PRO A 979 -15.54 23.20 21.52
CA PRO A 979 -14.56 22.19 21.94
C PRO A 979 -14.79 20.78 21.37
N THR A 980 -16.06 20.43 21.14
CA THR A 980 -16.48 19.14 20.58
C THR A 980 -16.89 19.24 19.11
N GLY A 981 -16.64 20.39 18.49
CA GLY A 981 -17.15 20.73 17.16
C GLY A 981 -18.62 21.17 17.18
N GLU A 982 -19.22 21.25 15.99
CA GLU A 982 -20.64 21.63 15.81
C GLU A 982 -21.23 20.78 14.67
N ASN A 983 -22.48 20.34 14.81
CA ASN A 983 -23.18 19.69 13.70
C ASN A 983 -23.58 20.76 12.67
N ARG A 984 -22.99 20.73 11.48
CA ARG A 984 -23.34 21.60 10.36
C ARG A 984 -24.44 20.96 9.55
N VAL A 985 -25.44 21.77 9.16
CA VAL A 985 -26.56 21.35 8.31
C VAL A 985 -26.68 22.33 7.14
N THR A 986 -26.93 21.81 5.95
CA THR A 986 -26.99 22.59 4.71
C THR A 986 -28.10 22.02 3.81
N PRO A 987 -29.18 22.79 3.52
CA PRO A 987 -30.23 22.35 2.61
C PRO A 987 -29.67 22.05 1.21
N LEU A 988 -30.20 21.02 0.52
CA LEU A 988 -29.76 20.64 -0.83
C LEU A 988 -30.45 21.42 -1.94
N ASP A 989 -31.65 21.92 -1.69
CA ASP A 989 -32.47 22.67 -2.65
C ASP A 989 -31.78 23.94 -3.18
N GLN A 990 -30.95 24.60 -2.38
CA GLN A 990 -30.08 25.70 -2.83
C GLN A 990 -29.05 25.31 -3.91
N PHE A 991 -28.80 24.01 -4.15
CA PHE A 991 -27.81 23.51 -5.13
C PHE A 991 -28.42 22.72 -6.30
N GLN A 992 -29.74 22.48 -6.31
CA GLN A 992 -30.42 21.51 -7.19
C GLN A 992 -30.42 21.82 -8.70
N SER A 993 -29.84 22.93 -9.14
CA SER A 993 -29.65 23.22 -10.57
C SER A 993 -28.26 22.84 -11.11
N ARG A 994 -27.30 22.38 -10.27
CA ARG A 994 -25.88 22.26 -10.67
C ARG A 994 -25.16 20.94 -10.36
N SER A 995 -25.67 20.02 -9.55
CA SER A 995 -24.87 18.85 -9.10
C SER A 995 -25.70 17.65 -8.63
N GLY A 996 -25.22 16.43 -8.90
CA GLY A 996 -25.81 15.15 -8.47
C GLY A 996 -24.97 14.38 -7.44
N PHE A 997 -23.72 14.78 -7.23
CA PHE A 997 -22.79 14.17 -6.28
C PHE A 997 -22.13 15.26 -5.43
N PHE A 998 -21.95 14.98 -4.14
CA PHE A 998 -21.41 15.93 -3.16
C PHE A 998 -20.24 15.31 -2.40
N ARG A 999 -19.24 16.13 -2.07
CA ARG A 999 -18.18 15.75 -1.13
C ARG A 999 -17.85 16.91 -0.21
N LEU A 1000 -17.37 16.58 0.98
CA LEU A 1000 -16.77 17.56 1.88
C LEU A 1000 -15.26 17.55 1.66
N ARG A 1001 -14.68 18.69 1.28
CA ARG A 1001 -13.24 18.88 1.21
C ARG A 1001 -12.79 19.64 2.45
N LEU A 1002 -11.86 19.08 3.19
CA LEU A 1002 -11.12 19.82 4.21
C LEU A 1002 -10.16 20.79 3.51
N VAL A 1003 -10.20 22.08 3.87
CA VAL A 1003 -9.33 23.09 3.29
C VAL A 1003 -8.11 23.25 4.19
N GLY A 1004 -6.98 22.69 3.74
CA GLY A 1004 -5.69 22.84 4.39
C GLY A 1004 -4.58 22.29 3.49
N ASP A 1005 -3.68 23.18 3.07
CA ASP A 1005 -2.27 22.97 2.74
C ASP A 1005 -1.67 24.36 2.48
N GLN A 1006 -1.34 25.05 3.57
CA GLN A 1006 -0.11 25.81 3.76
C GLN A 1006 0.37 25.56 5.18
#